data_AF-A0AAQ3W9J8-F1
#
_entry.id   AF-A0AAQ3W9J8-F1
#
_cell.length_a   1.000
_cell.length_b   1.000
_cell.length_c   1.000
_cell.angle_alpha   90.00
_cell.angle_beta   90.00
_cell.angle_gamma   90.00
#
_symmetry.space_group_name_H-M   'P 1'
#
loop_
_entity.id
_entity.type
_entity.pdbx_description
1 polymer ?
#
loop_
_entity_poly.entity_id
_entity_poly.type
_entity_poly.pdbx_seq_one_letter_code
_entity_poly.pdbx_strand_id
1 'polypeptide(L)'
;MNCWEILELEPTSDKKKVKQAYAAKLKTINVDDEPLAFQTLKEAFDSAIFLSGTIIESNRPIKDSNISVENSDFTTEKQMIELKEDVVNHPSDEKQDIFIGKEVELIDENYTEALEPIKAVEQFKQELLTIYEKMDFFSDIESWRPLFLNELEWTIDEHSEITEVMQEFLLANYRVLSRKVIDYLDSFFDFDSLANDFKSGNYFCYTWTEIKHVPPFTFDIYQEIPKEQRIEYFTNRFELFQLVNSGVPNQNSWYERLDLCRSVTTSDVEVVILEISYLLLNDFRMEKGQTVITLKKRLSEARELKETNASDFFSAYYEWATQNGAANDVLIFDKSELNIPPTIVDLLMGYVYFTLRRHSRVKECWDDLRKKNHSLFRPEELAMLQLVEPIRVPSKKKKSGGQYVWMIFVLIFAIVKIGGAISKNSEKNSYVPTINRQNLFSGEHDSQTSKLVNKLLDLKESENLYDQFIYYFYVDREDDDRASFIEANLVGQAKDMAQQLTIAELPEIQIDNRYDFYSSPDNVANYGPVTALTLLDEEEPFIILQEDKEENIANIFGASWEVLPKDKFDALWADIQVRPMMSQKFFVVYYLLSDERNENLKDNPEYVTDNVKKMLDKNSSMPIAEEFESGTWQISQDEEDKLYTIINDEKDEHRFILSYDDYGRLEHVYGENWEKIDEVKKQQIYDNAEEKVGVY
;
A
#
# COMPACT_ATOMS: atom_id res chain seq x y z
N MET A 1 5.51 -7.88 -30.38
CA MET A 1 4.24 -7.43 -30.98
C MET A 1 3.60 -6.45 -30.03
N ASN A 2 2.87 -5.46 -30.53
CA ASN A 2 2.03 -4.60 -29.71
C ASN A 2 0.66 -5.26 -29.46
N CYS A 3 -0.11 -4.71 -28.53
CA CYS A 3 -1.42 -5.24 -28.13
C CYS A 3 -2.44 -5.31 -29.27
N TRP A 4 -2.40 -4.36 -30.22
CA TRP A 4 -3.29 -4.31 -31.38
C TRP A 4 -2.97 -5.42 -32.39
N GLU A 5 -1.69 -5.66 -32.67
CA GLU A 5 -1.22 -6.79 -33.49
C GLU A 5 -1.65 -8.14 -32.90
N ILE A 6 -1.53 -8.32 -31.58
CA ILE A 6 -1.91 -9.57 -30.89
C ILE A 6 -3.43 -9.80 -31.00
N LEU A 7 -4.24 -8.74 -30.93
CA LEU A 7 -5.70 -8.80 -31.09
C LEU A 7 -6.18 -8.83 -32.54
N GLU A 8 -5.29 -8.68 -33.53
CA GLU A 8 -5.64 -8.47 -34.95
C GLU A 8 -6.59 -7.27 -35.17
N LEU A 9 -6.28 -6.15 -34.49
CA LEU A 9 -6.98 -4.87 -34.62
C LEU A 9 -6.03 -3.76 -35.09
N GLU A 10 -6.60 -2.74 -35.73
CA GLU A 10 -5.99 -1.42 -35.81
C GLU A 10 -6.23 -0.65 -34.49
N PRO A 11 -5.33 0.25 -34.04
CA PRO A 11 -5.52 1.06 -32.85
C PRO A 11 -6.86 1.80 -32.84
N THR A 12 -7.63 1.67 -31.76
CA THR A 12 -9.00 2.19 -31.69
C THR A 12 -9.45 2.53 -30.27
N SER A 13 -10.21 3.61 -30.10
CA SER A 13 -10.90 3.95 -28.84
C SER A 13 -12.17 3.11 -28.59
N ASP A 14 -12.59 2.28 -29.54
CA ASP A 14 -13.78 1.44 -29.41
C ASP A 14 -13.53 0.21 -28.52
N LYS A 15 -13.67 0.41 -27.21
CA LYS A 15 -13.58 -0.64 -26.17
C LYS A 15 -14.51 -1.84 -26.41
N LYS A 16 -15.57 -1.73 -27.25
CA LYS A 16 -16.40 -2.88 -27.62
C LYS A 16 -15.74 -3.75 -28.70
N LYS A 17 -15.08 -3.15 -29.69
CA LYS A 17 -14.28 -3.90 -30.68
C LYS A 17 -13.11 -4.64 -30.02
N VAL A 18 -12.42 -4.01 -29.07
CA VAL A 18 -11.34 -4.62 -28.28
C VAL A 18 -11.86 -5.87 -27.54
N LYS A 19 -13.01 -5.76 -26.84
CA LYS A 19 -13.67 -6.89 -26.18
C LYS A 19 -14.13 -7.99 -27.14
N GLN A 20 -14.61 -7.64 -28.35
CA GLN A 20 -15.03 -8.60 -29.36
C GLN A 20 -13.85 -9.36 -29.99
N ALA A 21 -12.74 -8.69 -30.28
CA ALA A 21 -11.53 -9.33 -30.80
C ALA A 21 -10.90 -10.29 -29.78
N TYR A 22 -10.78 -9.85 -28.52
CA TYR A 22 -10.37 -10.72 -27.41
C TYR A 22 -11.27 -11.96 -27.28
N ALA A 23 -12.59 -11.76 -27.23
CA ALA A 23 -13.54 -12.88 -27.12
C ALA A 23 -13.60 -13.79 -28.38
N ALA A 24 -13.11 -13.33 -29.53
CA ALA A 24 -12.95 -14.15 -30.72
C ALA A 24 -11.68 -15.01 -30.64
N LYS A 25 -10.53 -14.41 -30.27
CA LYS A 25 -9.26 -15.14 -30.11
C LYS A 25 -9.24 -16.08 -28.90
N LEU A 26 -9.92 -15.72 -27.80
CA LEU A 26 -10.06 -16.58 -26.63
C LEU A 26 -10.75 -17.91 -26.97
N LYS A 27 -11.69 -17.91 -27.94
CA LYS A 27 -12.36 -19.12 -28.43
C LYS A 27 -11.49 -20.00 -29.34
N THR A 28 -10.26 -19.57 -29.63
CA THR A 28 -9.27 -20.36 -30.40
C THR A 28 -8.08 -20.83 -29.56
N ILE A 29 -8.06 -20.55 -28.26
CA ILE A 29 -7.03 -21.00 -27.31
C ILE A 29 -7.70 -21.97 -26.34
N ASN A 30 -7.13 -23.17 -26.14
CA ASN A 30 -7.54 -24.00 -25.01
C ASN A 30 -6.73 -23.58 -23.78
N VAL A 31 -7.38 -23.02 -22.75
CA VAL A 31 -6.70 -22.38 -21.62
C VAL A 31 -5.89 -23.38 -20.79
N ASP A 32 -6.34 -24.63 -20.72
CA ASP A 32 -5.67 -25.71 -19.98
C ASP A 32 -4.42 -26.26 -20.70
N ASP A 33 -4.39 -26.21 -22.05
CA ASP A 33 -3.25 -26.69 -22.87
C ASP A 33 -2.25 -25.57 -23.21
N GLU A 34 -2.72 -24.33 -23.34
CA GLU A 34 -1.94 -23.18 -23.83
C GLU A 34 -2.01 -21.93 -22.90
N PRO A 35 -1.72 -22.06 -21.58
CA PRO A 35 -1.90 -20.98 -20.61
C PRO A 35 -1.07 -19.72 -20.92
N LEU A 36 0.14 -19.87 -21.49
CA LEU A 36 0.96 -18.73 -21.92
C LEU A 36 0.34 -17.95 -23.11
N ALA A 37 -0.37 -18.63 -24.00
CA ALA A 37 -1.11 -17.97 -25.09
C ALA A 37 -2.32 -17.22 -24.54
N PHE A 38 -3.04 -17.80 -23.57
CA PHE A 38 -4.12 -17.14 -22.85
C PHE A 38 -3.63 -15.88 -22.11
N GLN A 39 -2.52 -15.98 -21.37
CA GLN A 39 -1.92 -14.85 -20.65
C GLN A 39 -1.48 -13.75 -21.61
N THR A 40 -0.74 -14.08 -22.69
CA THR A 40 -0.32 -13.11 -23.71
C THR A 40 -1.53 -12.39 -24.35
N LEU A 41 -2.61 -13.11 -24.61
CA LEU A 41 -3.86 -12.54 -25.13
C LEU A 41 -4.58 -11.65 -24.11
N LYS A 42 -4.53 -12.01 -22.82
CA LYS A 42 -5.12 -11.24 -21.70
C LYS A 42 -4.37 -9.94 -21.45
N GLU A 43 -3.04 -9.97 -21.37
CA GLU A 43 -2.18 -8.79 -21.22
C GLU A 43 -2.31 -7.83 -22.42
N ALA A 44 -2.40 -8.37 -23.65
CA ALA A 44 -2.70 -7.59 -24.84
C ALA A 44 -4.10 -6.96 -24.79
N PHE A 45 -5.11 -7.69 -24.32
CA PHE A 45 -6.46 -7.17 -24.15
C PHE A 45 -6.53 -6.03 -23.13
N ASP A 46 -5.93 -6.19 -21.94
CA ASP A 46 -5.95 -5.17 -20.90
C ASP A 46 -5.16 -3.92 -21.34
N SER A 47 -4.00 -4.11 -21.97
CA SER A 47 -3.22 -3.02 -22.59
C SER A 47 -4.02 -2.27 -23.66
N ALA A 48 -4.78 -2.97 -24.50
CA ALA A 48 -5.64 -2.34 -25.51
C ALA A 48 -6.88 -1.67 -24.88
N ILE A 49 -7.38 -2.15 -23.74
CA ILE A 49 -8.46 -1.49 -22.97
C ILE A 49 -7.98 -0.22 -22.26
N PHE A 50 -6.73 -0.20 -21.80
CA PHE A 50 -6.07 1.00 -21.27
C PHE A 50 -5.85 2.04 -22.38
N LEU A 51 -5.18 1.66 -23.48
CA LEU A 51 -4.88 2.57 -24.60
C LEU A 51 -6.13 3.04 -25.36
N SER A 52 -7.17 2.21 -25.47
CA SER A 52 -8.48 2.68 -25.97
C SER A 52 -9.20 3.66 -25.03
N GLY A 53 -8.69 3.85 -23.80
CA GLY A 53 -9.03 4.98 -22.93
C GLY A 53 -8.35 6.25 -23.41
N THR A 54 -7.01 6.30 -23.39
CA THR A 54 -6.23 7.50 -23.72
C THR A 54 -6.38 7.99 -25.17
N ILE A 55 -6.74 7.11 -26.11
CA ILE A 55 -7.11 7.51 -27.49
C ILE A 55 -8.41 8.37 -27.53
N ILE A 56 -9.23 8.41 -26.47
CA ILE A 56 -10.45 9.23 -26.40
C ILE A 56 -10.15 10.72 -26.16
N GLU A 57 -9.08 11.04 -25.46
CA GLU A 57 -8.68 12.43 -25.15
C GLU A 57 -8.06 13.13 -26.36
N SER A 58 -7.36 12.37 -27.21
CA SER A 58 -6.71 12.89 -28.41
C SER A 58 -7.62 12.96 -29.65
N ASN A 59 -8.84 12.40 -29.62
CA ASN A 59 -9.82 12.52 -30.72
C ASN A 59 -11.30 12.33 -30.29
N ARG A 60 -12.06 13.43 -30.18
CA ARG A 60 -13.54 13.42 -30.07
C ARG A 60 -14.22 14.36 -31.07
N PRO A 61 -15.11 13.82 -31.91
CA PRO A 61 -16.34 14.55 -32.28
C PRO A 61 -17.62 13.68 -32.24
N ILE A 62 -18.35 13.78 -31.12
CA ILE A 62 -19.82 13.95 -31.02
C ILE A 62 -20.78 12.94 -31.75
N LYS A 63 -21.49 12.12 -30.94
CA LYS A 63 -22.86 11.54 -31.12
C LYS A 63 -23.11 10.43 -32.18
N ASP A 64 -24.15 9.58 -32.09
CA ASP A 64 -25.29 9.45 -31.14
C ASP A 64 -25.84 7.99 -31.02
N SER A 65 -26.38 7.62 -29.85
CA SER A 65 -27.48 6.63 -29.60
C SER A 65 -27.32 5.07 -29.69
N ASN A 66 -27.85 4.41 -28.63
CA ASN A 66 -28.79 3.25 -28.59
C ASN A 66 -28.40 1.73 -28.64
N ILE A 67 -28.90 1.01 -27.60
CA ILE A 67 -29.66 -0.29 -27.58
C ILE A 67 -28.99 -1.67 -27.21
N SER A 68 -29.63 -2.31 -26.20
CA SER A 68 -29.80 -3.74 -25.76
C SER A 68 -28.67 -4.78 -25.58
N VAL A 69 -28.45 -5.19 -24.31
CA VAL A 69 -28.82 -6.50 -23.67
C VAL A 69 -28.74 -7.82 -24.46
N GLU A 70 -28.01 -8.82 -23.93
CA GLU A 70 -28.54 -10.16 -23.53
C GLU A 70 -27.53 -10.98 -22.67
N ASN A 71 -28.01 -12.02 -21.97
CA ASN A 71 -27.33 -12.76 -20.89
C ASN A 71 -26.77 -14.14 -21.33
N SER A 72 -25.87 -14.72 -20.52
CA SER A 72 -25.69 -16.18 -20.44
C SER A 72 -25.04 -16.65 -19.11
N ASP A 73 -25.78 -17.38 -18.28
CA ASP A 73 -25.27 -18.09 -17.09
C ASP A 73 -24.43 -19.32 -17.42
N PHE A 74 -23.65 -19.84 -16.45
CA PHE A 74 -23.56 -21.29 -16.22
C PHE A 74 -23.10 -21.70 -14.81
N THR A 75 -23.60 -22.83 -14.29
CA THR A 75 -23.33 -23.41 -12.96
C THR A 75 -23.44 -24.96 -12.97
N THR A 76 -23.02 -25.73 -11.96
CA THR A 76 -22.30 -25.36 -10.71
C THR A 76 -20.87 -25.96 -10.72
N GLU A 77 -20.33 -26.85 -9.86
CA GLU A 77 -20.74 -27.51 -8.60
C GLU A 77 -19.52 -28.03 -7.81
N LYS A 78 -19.71 -28.48 -6.56
CA LYS A 78 -18.66 -29.06 -5.68
C LYS A 78 -19.23 -30.25 -4.92
N GLN A 79 -18.45 -31.31 -4.70
CA GLN A 79 -18.86 -32.45 -3.86
C GLN A 79 -17.77 -32.87 -2.85
N MET A 80 -18.21 -33.39 -1.72
CA MET A 80 -17.39 -33.88 -0.59
C MET A 80 -17.59 -35.39 -0.42
N ILE A 81 -16.58 -36.07 0.12
CA ILE A 81 -16.72 -37.36 0.81
C ILE A 81 -15.99 -37.26 2.17
N GLU A 82 -16.42 -38.04 3.15
CA GLU A 82 -16.14 -37.90 4.59
C GLU A 82 -15.77 -39.28 5.21
N LEU A 83 -15.22 -39.28 6.43
CA LEU A 83 -14.96 -40.42 7.34
C LEU A 83 -13.65 -41.20 7.05
N LYS A 84 -12.87 -41.71 8.03
CA LYS A 84 -13.11 -41.89 9.48
C LYS A 84 -11.80 -42.08 10.29
N GLU A 85 -11.85 -41.87 11.61
CA GLU A 85 -10.76 -42.15 12.56
C GLU A 85 -10.72 -43.63 13.04
N ASP A 86 -9.55 -44.09 13.53
CA ASP A 86 -9.43 -45.16 14.54
C ASP A 86 -8.12 -45.00 15.35
N VAL A 87 -8.00 -45.60 16.56
CA VAL A 87 -7.06 -45.12 17.63
C VAL A 87 -6.14 -46.18 18.24
N VAL A 88 -4.82 -45.89 18.38
CA VAL A 88 -3.84 -46.60 19.25
C VAL A 88 -2.85 -45.58 19.91
N ASN A 89 -2.21 -45.94 21.04
CA ASN A 89 -1.43 -45.04 21.92
C ASN A 89 0.12 -45.08 21.77
N HIS A 90 0.74 -43.96 22.17
CA HIS A 90 2.10 -43.67 22.68
C HIS A 90 2.79 -44.75 23.57
N PRO A 91 4.11 -44.69 23.94
CA PRO A 91 4.95 -43.46 24.10
C PRO A 91 6.49 -43.50 23.85
N SER A 92 7.11 -42.34 24.13
CA SER A 92 8.46 -42.05 24.72
C SER A 92 9.76 -42.15 23.90
N ASP A 93 10.46 -40.99 23.84
CA ASP A 93 11.86 -40.70 24.24
C ASP A 93 13.04 -41.57 23.68
N GLU A 94 14.24 -41.06 23.34
CA GLU A 94 14.89 -39.74 23.53
C GLU A 94 16.03 -39.54 22.48
N LYS A 95 16.58 -38.31 22.39
CA LYS A 95 17.97 -37.86 22.00
C LYS A 95 19.01 -38.94 21.55
N GLN A 96 19.96 -38.71 20.64
CA GLN A 96 20.69 -37.47 20.26
C GLN A 96 21.63 -37.64 19.03
N ASP A 97 21.92 -36.53 18.32
CA ASP A 97 23.20 -36.09 17.71
C ASP A 97 24.21 -37.00 16.94
N ILE A 98 24.66 -36.43 15.79
CA ILE A 98 26.01 -36.47 15.15
C ILE A 98 26.35 -37.56 14.09
N PHE A 99 27.15 -37.11 13.12
CA PHE A 99 27.44 -37.67 11.78
C PHE A 99 28.90 -38.21 11.66
N ILE A 100 29.26 -38.76 10.48
CA ILE A 100 30.60 -39.25 10.05
C ILE A 100 31.02 -40.62 10.61
N GLY A 101 31.48 -41.57 9.75
CA GLY A 101 32.14 -42.79 10.28
C GLY A 101 32.65 -43.90 9.33
N LYS A 102 32.16 -44.02 8.09
CA LYS A 102 32.58 -44.96 7.00
C LYS A 102 33.60 -46.08 7.34
N GLU A 103 33.12 -47.31 7.51
CA GLU A 103 33.88 -48.53 7.17
C GLU A 103 32.92 -49.62 6.63
N VAL A 104 33.45 -50.63 5.92
CA VAL A 104 32.65 -51.59 5.13
C VAL A 104 33.01 -53.02 5.51
N GLU A 105 32.04 -53.83 5.94
CA GLU A 105 32.16 -55.29 5.96
C GLU A 105 30.81 -56.03 5.80
N LEU A 106 30.86 -57.11 5.00
CA LEU A 106 29.96 -58.27 4.97
C LEU A 106 28.45 -58.05 4.71
N ILE A 107 28.05 -58.29 3.45
CA ILE A 107 26.66 -58.58 3.05
C ILE A 107 26.31 -60.03 3.44
N ASP A 108 25.14 -60.26 4.03
CA ASP A 108 24.58 -61.60 4.24
C ASP A 108 23.61 -61.98 3.12
N GLU A 109 23.77 -63.18 2.57
CA GLU A 109 22.98 -63.66 1.42
C GLU A 109 21.69 -64.33 1.89
N ASN A 110 20.61 -63.55 2.12
CA ASN A 110 19.19 -63.87 1.79
C ASN A 110 18.19 -62.95 2.53
N TYR A 111 17.99 -61.72 2.04
CA TYR A 111 16.68 -61.05 2.07
C TYR A 111 16.44 -60.41 0.71
N THR A 112 15.34 -60.78 0.03
CA THR A 112 15.00 -60.29 -1.30
C THR A 112 13.55 -59.81 -1.31
N GLU A 113 13.31 -58.72 -0.60
CA GLU A 113 12.09 -57.93 -0.70
C GLU A 113 12.46 -56.51 -1.19
N ALA A 114 11.81 -56.08 -2.27
CA ALA A 114 11.86 -54.79 -2.99
C ALA A 114 12.97 -53.77 -2.60
N LEU A 115 14.02 -53.69 -3.43
CA LEU A 115 15.08 -52.66 -3.37
C LEU A 115 15.17 -51.81 -4.66
N GLU A 116 14.06 -51.23 -5.10
CA GLU A 116 14.03 -50.14 -6.11
C GLU A 116 12.90 -49.14 -5.78
N PRO A 117 13.19 -48.05 -5.06
CA PRO A 117 12.89 -46.71 -5.60
C PRO A 117 13.97 -45.64 -5.31
N ILE A 118 15.19 -46.03 -4.92
CA ILE A 118 16.25 -45.10 -4.44
C ILE A 118 16.70 -44.06 -5.50
N LYS A 119 16.36 -44.25 -6.79
CA LYS A 119 16.98 -43.52 -7.89
C LYS A 119 16.47 -42.09 -8.07
N ALA A 120 15.18 -41.80 -7.89
CA ALA A 120 14.65 -40.45 -8.14
C ALA A 120 15.17 -39.46 -7.10
N VAL A 121 15.15 -39.84 -5.81
CA VAL A 121 15.62 -38.99 -4.71
C VAL A 121 17.12 -38.69 -4.83
N GLU A 122 17.95 -39.68 -5.17
CA GLU A 122 19.38 -39.45 -5.39
C GLU A 122 19.64 -38.57 -6.62
N GLN A 123 18.88 -38.76 -7.72
CA GLN A 123 18.97 -37.88 -8.89
C GLN A 123 18.60 -36.44 -8.54
N PHE A 124 17.51 -36.22 -7.80
CA PHE A 124 17.09 -34.91 -7.31
C PHE A 124 18.18 -34.24 -6.44
N LYS A 125 18.79 -35.00 -5.51
CA LYS A 125 19.90 -34.53 -4.67
C LYS A 125 21.12 -34.07 -5.51
N GLN A 126 21.46 -34.79 -6.58
CA GLN A 126 22.57 -34.42 -7.48
C GLN A 126 22.23 -33.22 -8.38
N GLU A 127 20.98 -33.09 -8.84
CA GLU A 127 20.52 -31.95 -9.63
C GLU A 127 20.42 -30.66 -8.78
N LEU A 128 19.94 -30.78 -7.53
CA LEU A 128 19.89 -29.68 -6.56
C LEU A 128 21.31 -29.22 -6.19
N LEU A 129 22.24 -30.15 -5.97
CA LEU A 129 23.67 -29.83 -5.79
C LEU A 129 24.23 -29.11 -7.03
N THR A 130 23.86 -29.53 -8.24
CA THR A 130 24.29 -28.89 -9.49
C THR A 130 23.75 -27.46 -9.63
N ILE A 131 22.56 -27.15 -9.10
CA ILE A 131 22.01 -25.79 -9.04
C ILE A 131 22.75 -24.96 -7.98
N TYR A 132 22.92 -25.50 -6.77
CA TYR A 132 23.65 -24.84 -5.69
C TYR A 132 25.10 -24.52 -6.08
N GLU A 133 25.82 -25.45 -6.72
CA GLU A 133 27.19 -25.26 -7.16
C GLU A 133 27.39 -24.15 -8.19
N LYS A 134 26.35 -23.67 -8.89
CA LYS A 134 26.46 -22.50 -9.79
C LYS A 134 26.57 -21.17 -9.03
N MET A 135 25.94 -21.06 -7.86
CA MET A 135 25.82 -19.83 -7.07
C MET A 135 25.19 -18.67 -7.87
N ASP A 136 24.11 -18.95 -8.59
CA ASP A 136 23.29 -17.97 -9.34
C ASP A 136 21.77 -18.14 -9.13
N PHE A 137 21.36 -19.13 -8.34
CA PHE A 137 19.98 -19.59 -8.14
C PHE A 137 19.04 -18.64 -7.36
N PHE A 138 19.51 -17.45 -6.97
CA PHE A 138 18.87 -16.63 -5.92
C PHE A 138 17.48 -16.09 -6.28
N SER A 139 17.24 -15.77 -7.56
CA SER A 139 16.00 -15.12 -8.00
C SER A 139 15.43 -15.62 -9.33
N ASP A 140 16.20 -16.40 -10.11
CA ASP A 140 15.76 -16.94 -11.38
C ASP A 140 15.02 -18.27 -11.22
N ILE A 141 13.72 -18.29 -11.55
CA ILE A 141 12.87 -19.48 -11.52
C ILE A 141 13.26 -20.49 -12.63
N GLU A 142 13.80 -20.04 -13.77
CA GLU A 142 14.23 -20.94 -14.86
C GLU A 142 15.34 -21.89 -14.41
N SER A 143 16.22 -21.43 -13.52
CA SER A 143 17.27 -22.24 -12.90
C SER A 143 16.74 -23.34 -11.96
N TRP A 144 15.51 -23.19 -11.44
CA TRP A 144 14.85 -24.18 -10.56
C TRP A 144 13.97 -25.18 -11.32
N ARG A 145 13.36 -24.77 -12.44
CA ARG A 145 12.42 -25.60 -13.22
C ARG A 145 12.89 -27.03 -13.54
N PRO A 146 14.18 -27.31 -13.87
CA PRO A 146 14.62 -28.67 -14.21
C PRO A 146 14.33 -29.74 -13.15
N LEU A 147 14.39 -29.39 -11.86
CA LEU A 147 14.19 -30.33 -10.74
C LEU A 147 12.80 -30.99 -10.72
N PHE A 148 11.79 -30.29 -11.24
CA PHE A 148 10.37 -30.64 -11.10
C PHE A 148 9.79 -31.26 -12.39
N LEU A 149 10.61 -31.45 -13.43
CA LEU A 149 10.14 -31.99 -14.73
C LEU A 149 9.54 -33.40 -14.63
N ASN A 150 9.93 -34.18 -13.61
CA ASN A 150 9.44 -35.55 -13.38
C ASN A 150 8.66 -35.69 -12.06
N GLU A 151 8.20 -34.58 -11.48
CA GLU A 151 7.43 -34.54 -10.21
C GLU A 151 6.26 -35.54 -10.19
N LEU A 152 5.49 -35.57 -11.28
CA LEU A 152 4.33 -36.46 -11.47
C LEU A 152 4.70 -37.95 -11.62
N GLU A 153 6.00 -38.29 -11.68
CA GLU A 153 6.50 -39.67 -11.70
C GLU A 153 6.93 -40.16 -10.30
N TRP A 154 7.04 -39.28 -9.30
CA TRP A 154 7.46 -39.65 -7.94
C TRP A 154 6.39 -40.47 -7.20
N THR A 155 6.82 -41.50 -6.47
CA THR A 155 5.99 -42.16 -5.47
C THR A 155 5.79 -41.28 -4.24
N ILE A 156 4.81 -41.62 -3.39
CA ILE A 156 4.52 -40.88 -2.14
C ILE A 156 5.75 -40.85 -1.21
N ASP A 157 6.49 -41.95 -1.14
CA ASP A 157 7.69 -42.07 -0.31
C ASP A 157 8.84 -41.21 -0.87
N GLU A 158 9.07 -41.25 -2.18
CA GLU A 158 10.07 -40.39 -2.86
C GLU A 158 9.72 -38.89 -2.73
N HIS A 159 8.46 -38.52 -2.89
CA HIS A 159 7.97 -37.16 -2.67
C HIS A 159 8.22 -36.73 -1.21
N SER A 160 7.98 -37.59 -0.23
CA SER A 160 8.23 -37.29 1.19
C SER A 160 9.72 -37.03 1.45
N GLU A 161 10.63 -37.89 0.96
CA GLU A 161 12.08 -37.67 1.09
C GLU A 161 12.54 -36.39 0.38
N ILE A 162 12.00 -36.09 -0.81
CA ILE A 162 12.32 -34.86 -1.57
C ILE A 162 11.79 -33.62 -0.83
N THR A 163 10.63 -33.70 -0.19
CA THR A 163 10.07 -32.64 0.65
C THR A 163 11.00 -32.34 1.83
N GLU A 164 11.50 -33.38 2.53
CA GLU A 164 12.46 -33.21 3.63
C GLU A 164 13.77 -32.55 3.16
N VAL A 165 14.33 -32.99 2.02
CA VAL A 165 15.52 -32.37 1.40
C VAL A 165 15.32 -30.89 1.11
N MET A 166 14.14 -30.52 0.60
CA MET A 166 13.83 -29.11 0.31
C MET A 166 13.60 -28.28 1.57
N GLN A 167 13.05 -28.87 2.65
CA GLN A 167 12.99 -28.21 3.96
C GLN A 167 14.39 -27.93 4.52
N GLU A 168 15.31 -28.90 4.48
CA GLU A 168 16.71 -28.70 4.88
C GLU A 168 17.40 -27.62 4.03
N PHE A 169 17.21 -27.66 2.70
CA PHE A 169 17.78 -26.67 1.79
C PHE A 169 17.27 -25.25 2.10
N LEU A 170 15.95 -25.10 2.30
CA LEU A 170 15.33 -23.81 2.60
C LEU A 170 15.79 -23.27 3.96
N LEU A 171 15.83 -24.09 5.02
CA LEU A 171 16.35 -23.71 6.33
C LEU A 171 17.79 -23.19 6.28
N ALA A 172 18.63 -23.79 5.44
CA ALA A 172 20.01 -23.35 5.24
C ALA A 172 20.12 -22.07 4.39
N ASN A 173 19.29 -21.89 3.37
CA ASN A 173 19.53 -20.91 2.29
C ASN A 173 18.50 -19.78 2.14
N TYR A 174 17.38 -19.75 2.87
CA TYR A 174 16.31 -18.75 2.67
C TYR A 174 16.80 -17.28 2.68
N ARG A 175 17.82 -16.96 3.48
CA ARG A 175 18.46 -15.63 3.57
C ARG A 175 19.00 -15.11 2.23
N VAL A 176 19.28 -16.02 1.27
CA VAL A 176 19.83 -15.70 -0.06
C VAL A 176 18.86 -16.02 -1.21
N LEU A 177 17.58 -16.28 -0.91
CA LEU A 177 16.54 -16.52 -1.90
C LEU A 177 15.57 -15.34 -1.97
N SER A 178 15.15 -14.99 -3.19
CA SER A 178 14.02 -14.08 -3.38
C SER A 178 12.69 -14.76 -3.05
N ARG A 179 11.70 -13.98 -2.60
CA ARG A 179 10.37 -14.49 -2.31
C ARG A 179 9.75 -15.24 -3.51
N LYS A 180 9.95 -14.74 -4.73
CA LYS A 180 9.48 -15.40 -5.98
C LYS A 180 9.97 -16.84 -6.15
N VAL A 181 11.20 -17.15 -5.71
CA VAL A 181 11.74 -18.52 -5.73
C VAL A 181 11.12 -19.36 -4.61
N ILE A 182 10.92 -18.78 -3.43
CA ILE A 182 10.30 -19.47 -2.29
C ILE A 182 8.82 -19.79 -2.57
N ASP A 183 8.06 -18.84 -3.12
CA ASP A 183 6.66 -19.02 -3.55
C ASP A 183 6.55 -20.07 -4.68
N TYR A 184 7.51 -20.09 -5.61
CA TYR A 184 7.59 -21.11 -6.65
C TYR A 184 7.81 -22.50 -6.04
N LEU A 185 8.74 -22.64 -5.09
CA LEU A 185 9.01 -23.92 -4.42
C LEU A 185 7.84 -24.38 -3.54
N ASP A 186 7.17 -23.46 -2.84
CA ASP A 186 5.94 -23.74 -2.07
C ASP A 186 4.82 -24.33 -2.94
N SER A 187 4.69 -23.87 -4.18
CA SER A 187 3.64 -24.35 -5.11
C SER A 187 3.72 -25.84 -5.47
N PHE A 188 4.85 -26.52 -5.22
CA PHE A 188 5.02 -27.97 -5.40
C PHE A 188 4.78 -28.77 -4.11
N PHE A 189 5.09 -28.21 -2.94
CA PHE A 189 5.14 -28.95 -1.68
C PHE A 189 4.02 -28.61 -0.69
N ASP A 190 3.28 -27.52 -0.91
CA ASP A 190 2.25 -26.99 0.02
C ASP A 190 2.83 -26.84 1.45
N PHE A 191 3.94 -26.10 1.55
CA PHE A 191 4.60 -25.84 2.82
C PHE A 191 3.73 -25.03 3.77
N ASP A 192 2.78 -24.24 3.26
CA ASP A 192 1.72 -23.61 4.06
C ASP A 192 0.87 -24.66 4.79
N SER A 193 0.33 -25.67 4.10
CA SER A 193 -0.43 -26.76 4.74
C SER A 193 0.44 -27.55 5.74
N LEU A 194 1.69 -27.85 5.36
CA LEU A 194 2.65 -28.56 6.22
C LEU A 194 3.04 -27.77 7.48
N ALA A 195 3.18 -26.45 7.39
CA ALA A 195 3.47 -25.58 8.53
C ALA A 195 2.28 -25.45 9.49
N ASN A 196 1.04 -25.57 8.98
CA ASN A 196 -0.18 -25.53 9.80
C ASN A 196 -0.36 -26.76 10.72
N ASP A 197 0.29 -27.92 10.45
CA ASP A 197 0.31 -29.02 11.42
C ASP A 197 1.43 -28.90 12.46
N PHE A 198 1.25 -27.93 13.36
CA PHE A 198 2.08 -27.67 14.53
C PHE A 198 2.27 -28.89 15.49
N LYS A 199 1.57 -30.01 15.26
CA LYS A 199 1.71 -31.24 16.05
C LYS A 199 2.93 -32.08 15.66
N SER A 200 3.48 -31.87 14.46
CA SER A 200 4.64 -32.60 13.94
C SER A 200 5.89 -32.41 14.80
N GLY A 201 6.04 -31.25 15.46
CA GLY A 201 7.25 -30.86 16.18
C GLY A 201 8.44 -30.54 15.27
N ASN A 202 8.24 -30.50 13.95
CA ASN A 202 9.28 -30.21 12.97
C ASN A 202 9.74 -28.74 13.08
N TYR A 203 11.06 -28.52 13.11
CA TYR A 203 11.66 -27.18 13.20
C TYR A 203 11.31 -26.30 11.99
N PHE A 204 11.14 -26.90 10.81
CA PHE A 204 10.72 -26.20 9.59
C PHE A 204 9.40 -25.43 9.78
N CYS A 205 8.39 -26.07 10.38
CA CYS A 205 7.05 -25.46 10.58
C CYS A 205 7.10 -24.17 11.42
N TYR A 206 8.04 -24.05 12.36
CA TYR A 206 8.23 -22.82 13.16
C TYR A 206 9.00 -21.72 12.41
N THR A 207 9.80 -22.10 11.41
CA THR A 207 10.66 -21.18 10.64
C THR A 207 10.02 -20.79 9.29
N TRP A 208 9.03 -21.54 8.81
CA TRP A 208 8.36 -21.30 7.52
C TRP A 208 7.82 -19.88 7.38
N THR A 209 7.24 -19.31 8.44
CA THR A 209 6.79 -17.91 8.45
C THR A 209 7.93 -16.93 8.18
N GLU A 210 9.14 -17.17 8.68
CA GLU A 210 10.32 -16.33 8.40
C GLU A 210 10.84 -16.55 6.97
N ILE A 211 10.85 -17.81 6.50
CA ILE A 211 11.24 -18.18 5.14
C ILE A 211 10.32 -17.50 4.11
N LYS A 212 9.00 -17.59 4.26
CA LYS A 212 8.03 -17.00 3.33
C LYS A 212 8.04 -15.46 3.34
N HIS A 213 8.36 -14.85 4.49
CA HIS A 213 8.39 -13.39 4.65
C HIS A 213 9.80 -12.79 4.55
N VAL A 214 10.72 -13.41 3.80
CA VAL A 214 12.01 -12.80 3.43
C VAL A 214 11.83 -11.41 2.80
N PRO A 215 12.82 -10.50 2.95
CA PRO A 215 12.77 -9.19 2.29
C PRO A 215 12.66 -9.31 0.76
N PRO A 216 11.97 -8.38 0.08
CA PRO A 216 11.80 -8.35 -1.37
C PRO A 216 13.06 -7.85 -2.11
N PHE A 217 14.25 -8.36 -1.75
CA PHE A 217 15.52 -7.94 -2.35
C PHE A 217 15.65 -8.29 -3.83
N THR A 218 16.31 -7.43 -4.60
CA THR A 218 16.89 -7.82 -5.90
C THR A 218 18.21 -8.55 -5.67
N PHE A 219 18.56 -9.50 -6.55
CA PHE A 219 19.82 -10.25 -6.45
C PHE A 219 20.74 -10.03 -7.66
N ASP A 220 20.34 -9.17 -8.60
CA ASP A 220 20.92 -8.94 -9.92
C ASP A 220 22.44 -8.68 -9.89
N ILE A 221 22.92 -8.00 -8.85
CA ILE A 221 24.33 -7.71 -8.59
C ILE A 221 25.21 -8.97 -8.37
N TYR A 222 24.63 -10.17 -8.24
CA TYR A 222 25.40 -11.42 -8.16
C TYR A 222 26.42 -11.58 -9.30
N GLN A 223 26.16 -10.99 -10.47
CA GLN A 223 27.07 -11.02 -11.62
C GLN A 223 28.39 -10.26 -11.37
N GLU A 224 28.36 -9.19 -10.55
CA GLU A 224 29.55 -8.42 -10.14
C GLU A 224 30.31 -9.09 -8.98
N ILE A 225 29.60 -9.88 -8.17
CA ILE A 225 30.16 -10.51 -6.95
C ILE A 225 30.89 -11.82 -7.31
N PRO A 226 32.14 -12.03 -6.84
CA PRO A 226 32.88 -13.28 -7.01
C PRO A 226 32.07 -14.49 -6.52
N LYS A 227 32.02 -15.55 -7.34
CA LYS A 227 31.14 -16.72 -7.15
C LYS A 227 31.20 -17.28 -5.72
N GLU A 228 32.40 -17.40 -5.18
CA GLU A 228 32.71 -17.98 -3.87
C GLU A 228 32.23 -17.11 -2.70
N GLN A 229 31.92 -15.83 -2.93
CA GLN A 229 31.54 -14.85 -1.90
C GLN A 229 30.03 -14.58 -1.87
N ARG A 230 29.26 -14.99 -2.88
CA ARG A 230 27.84 -14.63 -3.06
C ARG A 230 26.94 -15.01 -1.89
N ILE A 231 27.08 -16.24 -1.38
CA ILE A 231 26.27 -16.73 -0.23
C ILE A 231 26.56 -15.91 1.02
N GLU A 232 27.84 -15.71 1.34
CA GLU A 232 28.26 -14.92 2.50
C GLU A 232 27.82 -13.46 2.34
N TYR A 233 27.98 -12.86 1.17
CA TYR A 233 27.55 -11.50 0.88
C TYR A 233 26.04 -11.29 1.09
N PHE A 234 25.20 -12.08 0.42
CA PHE A 234 23.75 -11.92 0.53
C PHE A 234 23.24 -12.29 1.94
N THR A 235 23.90 -13.22 2.64
CA THR A 235 23.63 -13.48 4.06
C THR A 235 23.94 -12.24 4.91
N ASN A 236 25.11 -11.62 4.76
CA ASN A 236 25.44 -10.40 5.50
C ASN A 236 24.47 -9.24 5.17
N ARG A 237 24.02 -9.10 3.92
CA ARG A 237 23.00 -8.11 3.50
C ARG A 237 21.62 -8.37 4.15
N PHE A 238 21.21 -9.64 4.28
CA PHE A 238 20.02 -10.04 5.04
C PHE A 238 20.16 -9.72 6.54
N GLU A 239 21.32 -10.02 7.15
CA GLU A 239 21.56 -9.72 8.56
C GLU A 239 21.56 -8.19 8.84
N LEU A 240 22.06 -7.36 7.91
CA LEU A 240 21.91 -5.89 8.00
C LEU A 240 20.44 -5.46 8.04
N PHE A 241 19.59 -6.03 7.18
CA PHE A 241 18.15 -5.78 7.22
C PHE A 241 17.53 -6.21 8.55
N GLN A 242 17.85 -7.40 9.08
CA GLN A 242 17.30 -7.87 10.35
C GLN A 242 17.76 -7.01 11.55
N LEU A 243 19.01 -6.56 11.57
CA LEU A 243 19.51 -5.64 12.59
C LEU A 243 18.69 -4.34 12.63
N VAL A 244 18.36 -3.77 11.47
CA VAL A 244 17.50 -2.58 11.37
C VAL A 244 16.04 -2.90 11.71
N ASN A 245 15.49 -3.98 11.16
CA ASN A 245 14.11 -4.41 11.35
C ASN A 245 13.76 -4.74 12.81
N SER A 246 14.76 -5.13 13.61
CA SER A 246 14.62 -5.33 15.06
C SER A 246 14.17 -4.08 15.82
N GLY A 247 14.43 -2.89 15.28
CA GLY A 247 14.19 -1.60 15.94
C GLY A 247 15.18 -1.27 17.07
N VAL A 248 16.20 -2.10 17.30
CA VAL A 248 17.18 -1.95 18.39
C VAL A 248 18.59 -1.79 17.80
N PRO A 249 19.20 -0.58 17.82
CA PRO A 249 20.55 -0.36 17.31
C PRO A 249 21.62 -1.23 18.00
N ASN A 250 22.10 -2.27 17.31
CA ASN A 250 23.28 -3.03 17.71
C ASN A 250 24.50 -2.58 16.88
N GLN A 251 25.16 -1.53 17.37
CA GLN A 251 26.27 -0.86 16.70
C GLN A 251 27.44 -1.79 16.33
N ASN A 252 27.76 -2.79 17.16
CA ASN A 252 28.89 -3.67 16.92
C ASN A 252 28.62 -4.62 15.75
N SER A 253 27.50 -5.34 15.79
CA SER A 253 27.13 -6.26 14.71
C SER A 253 26.77 -5.50 13.41
N TRP A 254 26.23 -4.29 13.51
CA TRP A 254 26.02 -3.42 12.36
C TRP A 254 27.30 -3.16 11.58
N TYR A 255 28.34 -2.61 12.24
CA TYR A 255 29.60 -2.31 11.55
C TYR A 255 30.36 -3.56 11.13
N GLU A 256 30.26 -4.68 11.85
CA GLU A 256 30.82 -5.97 11.42
C GLU A 256 30.20 -6.45 10.10
N ARG A 257 28.86 -6.48 10.01
CA ARG A 257 28.14 -6.92 8.79
C ARG A 257 28.31 -5.94 7.63
N LEU A 258 28.41 -4.63 7.92
CA LEU A 258 28.58 -3.59 6.90
C LEU A 258 29.99 -3.60 6.29
N ASP A 259 31.03 -3.80 7.10
CA ASP A 259 32.41 -3.93 6.62
C ASP A 259 32.56 -5.17 5.73
N LEU A 260 31.97 -6.31 6.13
CA LEU A 260 31.92 -7.52 5.29
C LEU A 260 31.27 -7.24 3.94
N CYS A 261 30.10 -6.59 3.88
CA CYS A 261 29.45 -6.22 2.62
C CYS A 261 30.32 -5.26 1.78
N ARG A 262 30.72 -4.11 2.35
CA ARG A 262 31.46 -3.07 1.61
C ARG A 262 32.89 -3.49 1.23
N SER A 263 33.44 -4.55 1.83
CA SER A 263 34.71 -5.17 1.40
C SER A 263 34.61 -5.98 0.10
N VAL A 264 33.40 -6.45 -0.25
CA VAL A 264 33.12 -7.25 -1.46
C VAL A 264 32.71 -6.34 -2.62
N THR A 265 31.75 -5.44 -2.39
CA THR A 265 31.32 -4.44 -3.39
C THR A 265 30.76 -3.19 -2.73
N THR A 266 30.92 -2.04 -3.40
CA THR A 266 30.29 -0.78 -3.05
C THR A 266 29.04 -0.47 -3.89
N SER A 267 28.76 -1.24 -4.94
CA SER A 267 27.71 -0.95 -5.95
C SER A 267 26.29 -1.37 -5.56
N ASP A 268 26.10 -2.06 -4.43
CA ASP A 268 24.79 -2.54 -3.97
C ASP A 268 23.99 -1.39 -3.36
N VAL A 269 22.92 -0.97 -4.06
CA VAL A 269 22.07 0.14 -3.62
C VAL A 269 21.25 -0.24 -2.38
N GLU A 270 20.80 -1.50 -2.26
CA GLU A 270 20.10 -1.98 -1.07
C GLU A 270 20.97 -1.86 0.21
N VAL A 271 22.29 -2.03 0.14
CA VAL A 271 23.22 -1.75 1.25
C VAL A 271 23.28 -0.26 1.58
N VAL A 272 23.26 0.64 0.59
CA VAL A 272 23.21 2.11 0.82
C VAL A 272 21.89 2.52 1.48
N ILE A 273 20.79 1.95 1.00
CA ILE A 273 19.43 2.11 1.54
C ILE A 273 19.33 1.57 2.98
N LEU A 274 19.99 0.46 3.30
CA LEU A 274 20.09 -0.05 4.66
C LEU A 274 20.98 0.84 5.56
N GLU A 275 22.04 1.46 5.04
CA GLU A 275 22.81 2.46 5.78
C GLU A 275 21.99 3.72 6.12
N ILE A 276 21.18 4.22 5.19
CA ILE A 276 20.22 5.31 5.43
C ILE A 276 19.22 4.89 6.53
N SER A 277 18.67 3.68 6.40
CA SER A 277 17.73 3.10 7.35
C SER A 277 18.31 3.00 8.77
N TYR A 278 19.56 2.53 8.91
CA TYR A 278 20.23 2.45 10.20
C TYR A 278 20.61 3.83 10.76
N LEU A 279 21.03 4.77 9.91
CA LEU A 279 21.33 6.15 10.31
C LEU A 279 20.08 6.81 10.92
N LEU A 280 18.93 6.70 10.25
CA LEU A 280 17.65 7.23 10.74
C LEU A 280 17.12 6.46 11.96
N LEU A 281 17.33 5.15 12.08
CA LEU A 281 17.01 4.42 13.33
C LEU A 281 17.73 4.99 14.58
N ASN A 282 18.89 5.62 14.39
CA ASN A 282 19.68 6.25 15.46
C ASN A 282 19.42 7.77 15.62
N ASP A 283 18.73 8.41 14.67
CA ASP A 283 18.47 9.86 14.69
C ASP A 283 17.33 10.32 13.75
N PHE A 284 16.17 9.66 13.77
CA PHE A 284 15.07 9.95 12.84
C PHE A 284 14.58 11.40 12.88
N ARG A 285 14.72 12.06 14.05
CA ARG A 285 14.42 13.49 14.26
C ARG A 285 15.45 14.44 13.62
N MET A 286 16.53 13.91 13.04
CA MET A 286 17.63 14.61 12.35
C MET A 286 18.32 15.74 13.14
N GLU A 287 18.23 15.73 14.47
CA GLU A 287 18.73 16.80 15.34
C GLU A 287 20.25 16.94 15.34
N LYS A 288 20.98 15.88 14.95
CA LYS A 288 22.43 15.94 14.79
C LYS A 288 22.73 16.39 13.36
N GLY A 289 23.31 17.57 13.16
CA GLY A 289 23.69 18.04 11.81
C GLY A 289 24.61 17.08 11.03
N GLN A 290 25.38 16.23 11.72
CA GLN A 290 26.13 15.15 11.07
C GLN A 290 25.21 14.09 10.42
N THR A 291 24.04 13.79 10.99
CA THR A 291 23.01 12.92 10.39
C THR A 291 22.54 13.52 9.07
N VAL A 292 22.10 14.78 9.07
CA VAL A 292 21.66 15.52 7.86
C VAL A 292 22.70 15.46 6.75
N ILE A 293 23.97 15.77 7.06
CA ILE A 293 25.08 15.73 6.10
C ILE A 293 25.34 14.31 5.58
N THR A 294 25.28 13.30 6.45
CA THR A 294 25.54 11.90 6.07
C THR A 294 24.39 11.33 5.23
N LEU A 295 23.15 11.69 5.57
CA LEU A 295 21.95 11.28 4.85
C LEU A 295 21.93 11.85 3.44
N LYS A 296 22.12 13.17 3.26
CA LYS A 296 22.20 13.78 1.93
C LYS A 296 23.29 13.13 1.07
N LYS A 297 24.46 12.82 1.66
CA LYS A 297 25.52 12.09 0.95
C LYS A 297 25.07 10.68 0.52
N ARG A 298 24.48 9.89 1.40
CA ARG A 298 24.04 8.53 1.06
C ARG A 298 22.84 8.51 0.09
N LEU A 299 22.00 9.55 0.09
CA LEU A 299 20.95 9.74 -0.93
C LEU A 299 21.54 9.99 -2.31
N SER A 300 22.57 10.85 -2.44
CA SER A 300 23.31 11.02 -3.69
C SER A 300 23.89 9.70 -4.18
N GLU A 301 24.57 8.97 -3.29
CA GLU A 301 25.17 7.65 -3.60
C GLU A 301 24.12 6.61 -4.03
N ALA A 302 22.92 6.62 -3.44
CA ALA A 302 21.83 5.74 -3.87
C ALA A 302 21.34 6.09 -5.28
N ARG A 303 21.04 7.38 -5.54
CA ARG A 303 20.61 7.86 -6.87
C ARG A 303 21.67 7.64 -7.95
N GLU A 304 22.96 7.81 -7.62
CA GLU A 304 24.10 7.55 -8.52
C GLU A 304 24.23 6.06 -8.91
N LEU A 305 23.78 5.14 -8.07
CA LEU A 305 23.77 3.70 -8.35
C LEU A 305 22.49 3.26 -9.08
N LYS A 306 21.32 3.55 -8.51
CA LYS A 306 20.00 3.15 -9.03
C LYS A 306 18.89 3.88 -8.24
N GLU A 307 18.05 4.63 -8.96
CA GLU A 307 16.86 5.28 -8.40
C GLU A 307 15.78 4.25 -8.03
N THR A 308 15.07 4.46 -6.91
CA THR A 308 14.15 3.49 -6.29
C THR A 308 13.10 4.17 -5.40
N ASN A 309 11.89 3.61 -5.29
CA ASN A 309 10.86 4.10 -4.35
C ASN A 309 11.41 4.29 -2.91
N ALA A 310 12.41 3.48 -2.50
CA ALA A 310 13.13 3.61 -1.24
C ALA A 310 13.97 4.90 -1.13
N SER A 311 14.78 5.22 -2.15
CA SER A 311 15.55 6.48 -2.19
C SER A 311 14.63 7.70 -2.20
N ASP A 312 13.46 7.56 -2.81
CA ASP A 312 12.55 8.67 -3.09
C ASP A 312 11.74 8.99 -1.81
N PHE A 313 11.25 7.95 -1.12
CA PHE A 313 10.68 8.07 0.23
C PHE A 313 11.66 8.68 1.24
N PHE A 314 12.93 8.25 1.25
CA PHE A 314 13.94 8.86 2.12
C PHE A 314 14.32 10.29 1.68
N SER A 315 14.13 10.65 0.41
CA SER A 315 14.31 12.03 -0.08
C SER A 315 13.17 12.93 0.41
N ALA A 316 11.91 12.50 0.21
CA ALA A 316 10.75 13.21 0.73
C ALA A 316 10.83 13.38 2.26
N TYR A 317 11.27 12.35 2.99
CA TYR A 317 11.49 12.46 4.44
C TYR A 317 12.61 13.44 4.81
N TYR A 318 13.70 13.46 4.03
CA TYR A 318 14.81 14.40 4.22
C TYR A 318 14.34 15.85 4.01
N GLU A 319 13.63 16.13 2.91
CA GLU A 319 13.11 17.44 2.54
C GLU A 319 12.03 17.91 3.55
N TRP A 320 11.09 17.02 3.91
CA TRP A 320 10.09 17.27 4.95
C TRP A 320 10.71 17.73 6.29
N ALA A 321 11.65 16.98 6.86
CA ALA A 321 12.22 17.27 8.18
C ALA A 321 13.48 18.15 8.19
N THR A 322 13.90 18.71 7.04
CA THR A 322 14.96 19.74 6.99
C THR A 322 14.51 21.07 6.39
N GLN A 323 13.55 21.07 5.46
CA GLN A 323 13.12 22.27 4.71
C GLN A 323 11.63 22.62 4.93
N ASN A 324 10.91 21.88 5.78
CA ASN A 324 9.45 21.94 5.93
C ASN A 324 8.69 21.60 4.62
N GLY A 325 9.14 20.58 3.89
CA GLY A 325 8.35 19.93 2.82
C GLY A 325 6.98 19.43 3.32
N ALA A 326 6.07 19.02 2.43
CA ALA A 326 4.73 18.66 2.86
C ALA A 326 4.74 17.26 3.51
N ALA A 327 3.95 17.10 4.58
CA ALA A 327 3.79 15.80 5.23
C ALA A 327 3.23 14.73 4.27
N ASN A 328 2.38 15.14 3.33
CA ASN A 328 1.80 14.25 2.32
C ASN A 328 2.86 13.67 1.37
N ASP A 329 3.97 14.39 1.12
CA ASP A 329 5.07 13.92 0.26
C ASP A 329 5.73 12.65 0.84
N VAL A 330 5.73 12.51 2.17
CA VAL A 330 6.19 11.28 2.87
C VAL A 330 5.07 10.24 2.99
N LEU A 331 3.83 10.68 3.21
CA LEU A 331 2.71 9.82 3.55
C LEU A 331 1.98 9.20 2.34
N ILE A 332 2.24 9.67 1.12
CA ILE A 332 1.67 9.12 -0.13
C ILE A 332 2.23 7.74 -0.51
N PHE A 333 3.41 7.37 -0.03
CA PHE A 333 4.07 6.10 -0.36
C PHE A 333 3.37 4.89 0.28
N ASP A 334 2.98 3.89 -0.52
CA ASP A 334 2.46 2.62 0.02
C ASP A 334 3.61 1.81 0.66
N LYS A 335 3.42 1.42 1.93
CA LYS A 335 4.43 0.71 2.73
C LYS A 335 4.93 -0.60 2.07
N SER A 336 4.11 -1.21 1.21
CA SER A 336 4.41 -2.47 0.52
C SER A 336 5.39 -2.34 -0.66
N GLU A 337 5.53 -1.15 -1.26
CA GLU A 337 6.39 -0.95 -2.44
C GLU A 337 7.83 -0.52 -2.09
N LEU A 338 8.05 -0.04 -0.86
CA LEU A 338 9.30 0.61 -0.46
C LEU A 338 10.50 -0.34 -0.30
N ASN A 339 10.30 -1.66 -0.24
CA ASN A 339 11.36 -2.69 -0.14
C ASN A 339 12.38 -2.54 1.03
N ILE A 340 12.09 -1.69 2.02
CA ILE A 340 12.91 -1.43 3.22
C ILE A 340 12.31 -2.09 4.48
N PRO A 341 13.05 -2.18 5.60
CA PRO A 341 12.52 -2.70 6.86
C PRO A 341 11.24 -1.96 7.29
N PRO A 342 10.09 -2.65 7.51
CA PRO A 342 8.82 -2.02 7.89
C PRO A 342 8.94 -1.15 9.16
N THR A 343 9.74 -1.62 10.13
CA THR A 343 10.11 -0.86 11.34
C THR A 343 10.66 0.54 11.06
N ILE A 344 11.23 0.81 9.88
CA ILE A 344 11.69 2.15 9.49
C ILE A 344 10.57 2.95 8.84
N VAL A 345 9.78 2.34 7.96
CA VAL A 345 8.58 2.98 7.38
C VAL A 345 7.66 3.50 8.50
N ASP A 346 7.37 2.64 9.49
CA ASP A 346 6.56 2.99 10.67
C ASP A 346 7.24 4.02 11.58
N LEU A 347 8.56 3.96 11.77
CA LEU A 347 9.28 4.96 12.55
C LEU A 347 9.15 6.35 11.94
N LEU A 348 9.36 6.46 10.62
CA LEU A 348 9.42 7.72 9.89
C LEU A 348 8.02 8.29 9.64
N MET A 349 7.09 7.52 9.07
CA MET A 349 5.70 7.96 8.89
C MET A 349 5.05 8.31 10.24
N GLY A 350 5.31 7.51 11.28
CA GLY A 350 4.83 7.80 12.63
C GLY A 350 5.40 9.11 13.20
N TYR A 351 6.61 9.54 12.81
CA TYR A 351 7.14 10.85 13.21
C TYR A 351 6.46 12.00 12.47
N VAL A 352 6.15 11.82 11.18
CA VAL A 352 5.33 12.78 10.42
C VAL A 352 3.97 12.96 11.10
N TYR A 353 3.27 11.85 11.37
CA TYR A 353 2.00 11.87 12.11
C TYR A 353 2.13 12.48 13.52
N PHE A 354 3.27 12.30 14.20
CA PHE A 354 3.53 12.92 15.51
C PHE A 354 3.60 14.46 15.42
N THR A 355 4.30 15.02 14.43
CA THR A 355 4.33 16.48 14.23
C THR A 355 2.97 17.06 13.84
N LEU A 356 2.22 16.35 12.97
CA LEU A 356 0.84 16.66 12.59
C LEU A 356 -0.17 16.46 13.73
N ARG A 357 0.26 15.90 14.87
CA ARG A 357 -0.54 15.58 16.06
C ARG A 357 -1.64 14.54 15.84
N ARG A 358 -1.44 13.58 14.93
CA ARG A 358 -2.39 12.49 14.60
C ARG A 358 -2.19 11.26 15.50
N HIS A 359 -2.68 11.31 16.75
CA HIS A 359 -2.55 10.30 17.81
C HIS A 359 -2.88 8.87 17.37
N SER A 360 -3.99 8.69 16.65
CA SER A 360 -4.43 7.41 16.08
C SER A 360 -3.34 6.79 15.17
N ARG A 361 -2.86 7.55 14.18
CA ARG A 361 -1.82 7.11 13.23
C ARG A 361 -0.44 6.96 13.86
N VAL A 362 -0.08 7.81 14.84
CA VAL A 362 1.12 7.64 15.67
C VAL A 362 1.08 6.31 16.42
N LYS A 363 -0.10 5.91 16.93
CA LYS A 363 -0.29 4.64 17.62
C LYS A 363 -0.23 3.44 16.66
N GLU A 364 -0.91 3.52 15.51
CA GLU A 364 -0.84 2.51 14.44
C GLU A 364 0.62 2.19 14.09
N CYS A 365 1.44 3.21 13.86
CA CYS A 365 2.85 3.05 13.51
C CYS A 365 3.74 2.63 14.71
N TRP A 366 3.58 3.26 15.89
CA TRP A 366 4.58 3.13 16.97
C TRP A 366 4.20 2.18 18.12
N ASP A 367 2.97 1.63 18.20
CA ASP A 367 2.59 0.79 19.35
C ASP A 367 3.43 -0.50 19.45
N ASP A 368 3.83 -1.10 18.32
CA ASP A 368 4.73 -2.25 18.34
C ASP A 368 6.21 -1.87 18.47
N LEU A 369 6.64 -0.75 17.86
CA LEU A 369 8.01 -0.26 18.02
C LEU A 369 8.32 0.10 19.48
N ARG A 370 7.41 0.76 20.21
CA ARG A 370 7.63 1.14 21.62
C ARG A 370 7.65 -0.05 22.57
N LYS A 371 7.05 -1.19 22.19
CA LYS A 371 7.13 -2.47 22.92
C LYS A 371 8.51 -3.12 22.71
N LYS A 372 9.06 -3.06 21.49
CA LYS A 372 10.40 -3.55 21.12
C LYS A 372 11.53 -2.69 21.70
N ASN A 373 11.47 -1.37 21.48
CA ASN A 373 12.48 -0.39 21.89
C ASN A 373 11.83 0.86 22.50
N HIS A 374 11.51 0.82 23.80
CA HIS A 374 10.94 1.96 24.52
C HIS A 374 11.87 3.19 24.56
N SER A 375 13.19 2.98 24.51
CA SER A 375 14.23 4.03 24.53
C SER A 375 14.37 4.82 23.23
N LEU A 376 13.70 4.42 22.14
CA LEU A 376 13.68 5.15 20.87
C LEU A 376 12.87 6.46 20.97
N PHE A 377 11.92 6.53 21.90
CA PHE A 377 10.91 7.58 22.01
C PHE A 377 11.10 8.51 23.20
N ARG A 378 10.66 9.76 23.06
CA ARG A 378 10.68 10.80 24.09
C ARG A 378 9.51 10.66 25.06
N PRO A 379 9.60 11.21 26.29
CA PRO A 379 8.47 11.24 27.22
C PRO A 379 7.20 11.90 26.66
N GLU A 380 7.33 12.88 25.76
CA GLU A 380 6.21 13.57 25.11
C GLU A 380 5.55 12.72 24.00
N GLU A 381 6.36 12.08 23.16
CA GLU A 381 5.93 11.07 22.16
C GLU A 381 5.22 9.89 22.85
N LEU A 382 5.79 9.38 23.94
CA LEU A 382 5.22 8.31 24.76
C LEU A 382 3.96 8.74 25.53
N ALA A 383 3.79 10.03 25.82
CA ALA A 383 2.56 10.57 26.39
C ALA A 383 1.46 10.76 25.33
N MET A 384 1.83 11.13 24.10
CA MET A 384 0.91 11.19 22.97
C MET A 384 0.27 9.81 22.69
N LEU A 385 1.06 8.75 22.81
CA LEU A 385 0.68 7.33 22.77
C LEU A 385 -0.13 6.83 24.00
N GLN A 386 -0.34 7.66 25.03
CA GLN A 386 -1.15 7.34 26.22
C GLN A 386 -2.50 8.05 26.25
N LEU A 387 -2.71 9.08 25.43
CA LEU A 387 -3.95 9.87 25.42
C LEU A 387 -5.16 9.10 24.87
N VAL A 388 -4.94 7.98 24.18
CA VAL A 388 -5.99 7.09 23.66
C VAL A 388 -6.01 5.74 24.39
N GLU A 389 -6.21 5.77 25.72
CA GLU A 389 -7.02 4.70 26.33
C GLU A 389 -8.48 5.00 25.94
N PRO A 390 -9.13 4.20 25.06
CA PRO A 390 -10.54 4.41 24.78
C PRO A 390 -11.32 4.27 26.09
N ILE A 391 -12.38 5.07 26.26
CA ILE A 391 -13.28 4.93 27.40
C ILE A 391 -13.74 3.47 27.43
N ARG A 392 -13.28 2.72 28.44
CA ARG A 392 -13.76 1.36 28.68
C ARG A 392 -15.20 1.45 29.15
N VAL A 393 -16.12 1.59 28.18
CA VAL A 393 -17.55 1.34 28.35
C VAL A 393 -17.64 0.03 29.11
N PRO A 394 -18.08 0.04 30.38
CA PRO A 394 -17.89 -1.10 31.26
C PRO A 394 -18.74 -2.23 30.72
N SER A 395 -18.09 -3.16 29.99
CA SER A 395 -18.78 -4.21 29.24
C SER A 395 -19.73 -4.89 30.20
N LYS A 396 -21.04 -4.77 29.91
CA LYS A 396 -22.11 -5.19 30.84
C LYS A 396 -21.86 -6.65 31.13
N LYS A 397 -21.29 -6.95 32.32
CA LYS A 397 -20.81 -8.28 32.69
C LYS A 397 -21.87 -9.28 32.25
N LYS A 398 -21.54 -10.17 31.29
CA LYS A 398 -22.44 -11.25 30.86
C LYS A 398 -22.78 -12.05 32.12
N LYS A 399 -23.92 -11.71 32.74
CA LYS A 399 -24.44 -12.42 33.91
C LYS A 399 -24.70 -13.83 33.42
N SER A 400 -23.92 -14.78 33.95
CA SER A 400 -23.97 -16.19 33.55
C SER A 400 -25.41 -16.65 33.36
N GLY A 401 -25.70 -17.26 32.21
CA GLY A 401 -27.04 -17.75 31.84
C GLY A 401 -27.60 -18.84 32.77
N GLY A 402 -26.82 -19.29 33.77
CA GLY A 402 -27.15 -20.37 34.69
C GLY A 402 -28.30 -20.13 35.68
N GLN A 403 -28.97 -18.96 35.68
CA GLN A 403 -30.09 -18.68 36.61
C GLN A 403 -31.49 -18.62 35.97
N TYR A 404 -31.60 -18.43 34.64
CA TYR A 404 -32.93 -18.36 33.98
C TYR A 404 -33.43 -19.69 33.43
N VAL A 405 -32.52 -20.63 33.11
CA VAL A 405 -32.89 -21.99 32.64
C VAL A 405 -33.77 -22.73 33.66
N TRP A 406 -33.46 -22.59 34.96
CA TRP A 406 -34.21 -23.27 36.03
C TRP A 406 -35.66 -22.77 36.15
N MET A 407 -35.88 -21.45 36.02
CA MET A 407 -37.22 -20.85 36.07
C MET A 407 -38.09 -21.28 34.89
N ILE A 408 -37.50 -21.41 33.69
CA ILE A 408 -38.22 -21.86 32.49
C ILE A 408 -38.65 -23.33 32.62
N PHE A 409 -37.78 -24.21 33.12
CA PHE A 409 -38.12 -25.62 33.37
C PHE A 409 -39.26 -25.79 34.39
N VAL A 410 -39.28 -24.98 35.46
CA VAL A 410 -40.37 -25.00 36.45
C VAL A 410 -41.70 -24.52 35.85
N LEU A 411 -41.68 -23.51 34.98
CA LEU A 411 -42.91 -22.99 34.34
C LEU A 411 -43.51 -23.97 33.33
N ILE A 412 -42.68 -24.62 32.52
CA ILE A 412 -43.13 -25.60 31.51
C ILE A 412 -43.77 -26.83 32.17
N PHE A 413 -43.22 -27.31 33.28
CA PHE A 413 -43.79 -28.44 34.04
C PHE A 413 -45.18 -28.15 34.65
N ALA A 414 -45.51 -26.88 34.90
CA ALA A 414 -46.82 -26.49 35.41
C ALA A 414 -47.93 -26.53 34.33
N ILE A 415 -47.59 -26.17 33.08
CA ILE A 415 -48.57 -26.02 31.99
C ILE A 415 -49.03 -27.37 31.43
N VAL A 416 -48.17 -28.39 31.42
CA VAL A 416 -48.48 -29.73 30.87
C VAL A 416 -49.46 -30.55 31.74
N LYS A 417 -49.88 -30.04 32.91
CA LYS A 417 -50.75 -30.75 33.87
C LYS A 417 -52.22 -30.34 33.86
N ILE A 418 -52.65 -29.30 33.14
CA ILE A 418 -54.02 -28.77 33.20
C ILE A 418 -54.60 -28.50 31.80
N GLY A 419 -55.55 -29.34 31.36
CA GLY A 419 -56.52 -29.03 30.29
C GLY A 419 -55.97 -28.94 28.86
N GLY A 420 -56.17 -29.92 27.97
CA GLY A 420 -56.85 -31.20 28.18
C GLY A 420 -58.36 -31.20 27.88
N ALA A 421 -58.93 -30.17 27.25
CA ALA A 421 -60.33 -30.19 26.77
C ALA A 421 -60.66 -29.07 25.73
N ILE A 422 -61.34 -29.45 24.64
CA ILE A 422 -62.53 -28.78 24.01
C ILE A 422 -62.39 -27.30 23.52
N SER A 423 -62.92 -26.83 22.39
CA SER A 423 -63.43 -27.41 21.12
C SER A 423 -63.90 -26.27 20.15
N LYS A 424 -63.96 -26.54 18.84
CA LYS A 424 -64.83 -25.91 17.80
C LYS A 424 -64.70 -24.43 17.38
N ASN A 425 -64.32 -24.27 16.11
CA ASN A 425 -65.05 -23.60 14.99
C ASN A 425 -65.58 -22.15 15.06
N SER A 426 -65.38 -21.47 13.91
CA SER A 426 -66.32 -20.56 13.19
C SER A 426 -66.53 -19.14 13.75
N GLU A 427 -66.70 -18.07 12.96
CA GLU A 427 -66.69 -17.93 11.48
C GLU A 427 -66.58 -16.45 11.00
N LYS A 428 -66.38 -16.29 9.67
CA LYS A 428 -66.81 -15.17 8.78
C LYS A 428 -66.13 -13.77 8.83
N ASN A 429 -65.38 -13.51 7.73
CA ASN A 429 -65.56 -12.43 6.73
C ASN A 429 -65.33 -10.93 7.15
N SER A 430 -64.97 -9.98 6.26
CA SER A 430 -65.10 -9.98 4.78
C SER A 430 -64.11 -9.05 4.03
N TYR A 431 -63.72 -9.50 2.82
CA TYR A 431 -63.33 -8.72 1.61
C TYR A 431 -62.02 -7.92 1.52
N VAL A 432 -61.55 -7.85 0.26
CA VAL A 432 -60.27 -7.35 -0.28
C VAL A 432 -60.57 -6.76 -1.68
N PRO A 433 -60.03 -5.58 -2.05
CA PRO A 433 -59.01 -5.51 -3.12
C PRO A 433 -57.92 -4.45 -2.81
N THR A 434 -56.77 -4.36 -3.48
CA THR A 434 -56.30 -5.01 -4.72
C THR A 434 -54.79 -5.31 -4.62
N ILE A 435 -54.30 -6.35 -5.32
CA ILE A 435 -52.85 -6.53 -5.53
C ILE A 435 -52.38 -5.51 -6.58
N ASN A 436 -51.33 -4.73 -6.29
CA ASN A 436 -50.49 -4.17 -7.35
C ASN A 436 -49.29 -5.10 -7.59
N ARG A 437 -48.96 -5.39 -8.85
CA ARG A 437 -47.94 -6.39 -9.24
C ARG A 437 -46.64 -5.70 -9.63
N GLN A 438 -45.83 -5.36 -8.65
CA GLN A 438 -44.40 -5.05 -8.79
C GLN A 438 -43.68 -5.51 -7.50
N ASN A 439 -42.39 -5.82 -7.61
CA ASN A 439 -41.55 -6.53 -6.61
C ASN A 439 -41.84 -8.04 -6.52
N LEU A 440 -41.45 -8.78 -7.57
CA LEU A 440 -41.24 -10.24 -7.53
C LEU A 440 -39.83 -10.65 -8.04
N PHE A 441 -38.92 -9.67 -8.15
CA PHE A 441 -37.53 -9.82 -8.55
C PHE A 441 -36.69 -8.87 -7.67
N SER A 442 -36.09 -9.40 -6.60
CA SER A 442 -35.17 -8.66 -5.72
C SER A 442 -33.92 -9.44 -5.33
N GLY A 443 -33.97 -10.78 -5.37
CA GLY A 443 -32.89 -11.64 -4.88
C GLY A 443 -31.54 -11.56 -5.63
N GLU A 444 -31.48 -10.92 -6.80
CA GLU A 444 -30.21 -10.69 -7.51
C GLU A 444 -29.48 -9.45 -7.01
N HIS A 445 -30.19 -8.37 -6.65
CA HIS A 445 -29.59 -7.16 -6.08
C HIS A 445 -29.02 -7.45 -4.69
N ASP A 446 -29.80 -8.08 -3.81
CA ASP A 446 -29.36 -8.47 -2.47
C ASP A 446 -28.06 -9.31 -2.53
N SER A 447 -27.93 -10.20 -3.52
CA SER A 447 -26.74 -11.05 -3.71
C SER A 447 -25.52 -10.32 -4.29
N GLN A 448 -25.68 -9.19 -4.99
CA GLN A 448 -24.55 -8.38 -5.49
C GLN A 448 -24.08 -7.39 -4.43
N THR A 449 -25.00 -6.67 -3.79
CA THR A 449 -24.67 -5.79 -2.65
C THR A 449 -24.03 -6.58 -1.51
N SER A 450 -24.55 -7.76 -1.17
CA SER A 450 -23.92 -8.64 -0.17
C SER A 450 -22.48 -9.04 -0.54
N LYS A 451 -22.18 -9.30 -1.83
CA LYS A 451 -20.81 -9.63 -2.26
C LYS A 451 -19.87 -8.42 -2.24
N LEU A 452 -20.38 -7.22 -2.54
CA LEU A 452 -19.61 -5.98 -2.50
C LEU A 452 -19.27 -5.59 -1.06
N VAL A 453 -20.26 -5.60 -0.15
CA VAL A 453 -20.05 -5.35 1.29
C VAL A 453 -19.04 -6.35 1.87
N ASN A 454 -19.17 -7.66 1.57
CA ASN A 454 -18.21 -8.67 2.02
C ASN A 454 -16.78 -8.47 1.47
N LYS A 455 -16.60 -7.73 0.37
CA LYS A 455 -15.28 -7.36 -0.18
C LYS A 455 -14.69 -6.12 0.52
N LEU A 456 -15.54 -5.29 1.13
CA LEU A 456 -15.21 -4.00 1.74
C LEU A 456 -15.29 -4.03 3.29
N LEU A 457 -15.28 -5.23 3.88
CA LEU A 457 -15.19 -5.41 5.34
C LEU A 457 -13.85 -4.93 5.92
N ASP A 458 -12.81 -4.84 5.08
CA ASP A 458 -11.53 -4.22 5.43
C ASP A 458 -11.70 -2.75 5.85
N LEU A 459 -12.59 -1.99 5.19
CA LEU A 459 -12.93 -0.62 5.60
C LEU A 459 -13.66 -0.57 6.96
N LYS A 460 -14.46 -1.60 7.29
CA LYS A 460 -15.13 -1.71 8.61
C LYS A 460 -14.16 -2.09 9.73
N GLU A 461 -13.20 -2.96 9.43
CA GLU A 461 -12.23 -3.50 10.40
C GLU A 461 -10.94 -2.66 10.52
N SER A 462 -10.69 -1.72 9.59
CA SER A 462 -9.56 -0.78 9.59
C SER A 462 -9.47 0.04 10.88
N GLU A 463 -8.27 0.24 11.43
CA GLU A 463 -8.05 1.18 12.55
C GLU A 463 -8.19 2.65 12.13
N ASN A 464 -8.31 2.94 10.83
CA ASN A 464 -8.53 4.27 10.28
C ASN A 464 -9.99 4.72 10.46
N LEU A 465 -10.17 5.86 11.14
CA LEU A 465 -11.45 6.51 11.34
C LEU A 465 -12.18 6.85 10.02
N TYR A 466 -11.43 7.21 8.97
CA TYR A 466 -12.01 7.65 7.71
C TYR A 466 -12.50 6.48 6.84
N ASP A 467 -11.82 5.34 6.89
CA ASP A 467 -12.26 4.11 6.21
C ASP A 467 -13.59 3.63 6.79
N GLN A 468 -13.69 3.61 8.13
CA GLN A 468 -14.93 3.29 8.83
C GLN A 468 -16.05 4.31 8.53
N PHE A 469 -15.72 5.61 8.48
CA PHE A 469 -16.69 6.64 8.10
C PHE A 469 -17.24 6.40 6.69
N ILE A 470 -16.36 6.12 5.72
CA ILE A 470 -16.75 5.78 4.35
C ILE A 470 -17.58 4.49 4.32
N TYR A 471 -17.21 3.46 5.09
CA TYR A 471 -17.97 2.22 5.19
C TYR A 471 -19.41 2.48 5.65
N TYR A 472 -19.61 3.12 6.81
CA TYR A 472 -20.94 3.26 7.43
C TYR A 472 -21.86 4.31 6.75
N PHE A 473 -21.32 5.28 6.03
CA PHE A 473 -22.12 6.32 5.36
C PHE A 473 -22.26 6.14 3.85
N TYR A 474 -21.29 5.51 3.18
CA TYR A 474 -21.30 5.38 1.72
C TYR A 474 -21.38 3.95 1.22
N VAL A 475 -20.77 2.97 1.89
CA VAL A 475 -20.76 1.54 1.51
C VAL A 475 -21.93 0.76 2.10
N ASP A 476 -21.84 0.24 3.35
CA ASP A 476 -22.97 -0.41 4.01
C ASP A 476 -23.74 0.61 4.86
N ARG A 477 -24.80 1.13 4.23
CA ARG A 477 -25.66 2.16 4.80
C ARG A 477 -26.75 1.63 5.72
N GLU A 478 -26.84 0.33 5.99
CA GLU A 478 -27.84 -0.24 6.90
C GLU A 478 -27.21 -1.12 8.01
N ASP A 479 -25.88 -1.12 8.14
CA ASP A 479 -25.14 -1.83 9.18
C ASP A 479 -25.52 -1.39 10.61
N ASP A 480 -25.89 -2.37 11.45
CA ASP A 480 -26.32 -2.19 12.84
C ASP A 480 -25.26 -1.47 13.72
N ASP A 481 -23.96 -1.62 13.41
CA ASP A 481 -22.86 -1.05 14.22
C ASP A 481 -22.66 0.45 13.98
N ARG A 482 -23.20 1.03 12.89
CA ARG A 482 -23.08 2.48 12.62
C ARG A 482 -23.55 3.34 13.79
N ALA A 483 -24.62 2.93 14.48
CA ALA A 483 -25.12 3.67 15.64
C ALA A 483 -24.08 3.72 16.79
N SER A 484 -23.23 2.69 16.90
CA SER A 484 -22.10 2.67 17.82
C SER A 484 -20.95 3.54 17.32
N PHE A 485 -20.65 3.52 16.02
CA PHE A 485 -19.64 4.40 15.39
C PHE A 485 -19.96 5.89 15.59
N ILE A 486 -21.19 6.31 15.31
CA ILE A 486 -21.66 7.69 15.52
C ILE A 486 -21.58 8.08 17.01
N GLU A 487 -21.89 7.15 17.92
CA GLU A 487 -21.82 7.46 19.35
C GLU A 487 -20.37 7.58 19.86
N ALA A 488 -19.44 6.80 19.29
CA ALA A 488 -18.05 6.72 19.72
C ALA A 488 -17.13 7.80 19.11
N ASN A 489 -17.28 8.10 17.82
CA ASN A 489 -16.25 8.80 17.03
C ASN A 489 -16.69 10.14 16.42
N LEU A 490 -17.99 10.46 16.51
CA LEU A 490 -18.54 11.75 16.08
C LEU A 490 -18.92 12.58 17.30
N VAL A 491 -18.67 13.88 17.23
CA VAL A 491 -19.01 14.88 18.25
C VAL A 491 -19.68 16.11 17.62
N GLY A 492 -20.16 17.03 18.46
CA GLY A 492 -20.66 18.33 18.01
C GLY A 492 -21.70 18.25 16.90
N GLN A 493 -21.52 19.10 15.87
CA GLN A 493 -22.46 19.23 14.78
C GLN A 493 -22.48 17.98 13.89
N ALA A 494 -21.33 17.35 13.64
CA ALA A 494 -21.24 16.11 12.88
C ALA A 494 -22.10 15.00 13.51
N LYS A 495 -22.07 14.85 14.85
CA LYS A 495 -22.92 13.89 15.56
C LYS A 495 -24.41 14.24 15.44
N ASP A 496 -24.77 15.50 15.69
CA ASP A 496 -26.15 15.96 15.59
C ASP A 496 -26.71 15.76 14.17
N MET A 497 -25.92 16.00 13.13
CA MET A 497 -26.29 15.76 11.73
C MET A 497 -26.40 14.27 11.43
N ALA A 498 -25.40 13.47 11.78
CA ALA A 498 -25.40 12.02 11.54
C ALA A 498 -26.57 11.28 12.22
N GLN A 499 -27.06 11.77 13.36
CA GLN A 499 -28.24 11.22 14.04
C GLN A 499 -29.59 11.68 13.46
N GLN A 500 -29.60 12.75 12.63
CA GLN A 500 -30.82 13.32 12.02
C GLN A 500 -30.90 13.08 10.50
N LEU A 501 -29.80 12.66 9.87
CA LEU A 501 -29.62 12.41 8.45
C LEU A 501 -30.54 11.28 7.94
N THR A 502 -31.34 11.57 6.91
CA THR A 502 -31.99 10.50 6.15
C THR A 502 -30.95 9.85 5.25
N ILE A 503 -30.69 8.56 5.43
CA ILE A 503 -29.65 7.80 4.73
C ILE A 503 -29.83 7.85 3.19
N ALA A 504 -31.07 7.88 2.73
CA ALA A 504 -31.44 8.01 1.31
C ALA A 504 -31.27 9.43 0.73
N GLU A 505 -30.84 10.42 1.53
CA GLU A 505 -30.49 11.77 1.09
C GLU A 505 -28.97 11.94 0.89
N LEU A 506 -28.13 10.97 1.31
CA LEU A 506 -26.70 10.95 0.97
C LEU A 506 -26.51 10.57 -0.51
N PRO A 507 -25.61 11.26 -1.24
CA PRO A 507 -25.32 10.93 -2.64
C PRO A 507 -24.85 9.48 -2.79
N GLU A 508 -25.27 8.81 -3.86
CA GLU A 508 -24.70 7.52 -4.26
C GLU A 508 -23.29 7.76 -4.85
N ILE A 509 -22.28 7.30 -4.13
CA ILE A 509 -20.87 7.32 -4.53
C ILE A 509 -20.48 5.86 -4.78
N GLN A 510 -19.87 5.56 -5.92
CA GLN A 510 -19.39 4.21 -6.21
C GLN A 510 -18.01 4.02 -5.57
N ILE A 511 -17.90 3.01 -4.70
CA ILE A 511 -16.66 2.59 -4.05
C ILE A 511 -16.67 1.07 -4.15
N ASP A 512 -15.90 0.54 -5.09
CA ASP A 512 -15.81 -0.90 -5.39
C ASP A 512 -14.58 -1.54 -4.72
N ASN A 513 -13.61 -0.75 -4.25
CA ASN A 513 -12.42 -1.18 -3.51
C ASN A 513 -11.82 -0.02 -2.66
N ARG A 514 -10.91 -0.33 -1.71
CA ARG A 514 -10.31 0.68 -0.80
C ARG A 514 -9.45 1.74 -1.47
N TYR A 515 -9.07 1.57 -2.74
CA TYR A 515 -8.20 2.47 -3.49
C TYR A 515 -8.98 3.48 -4.35
N ASP A 516 -10.32 3.38 -4.42
CA ASP A 516 -11.17 4.32 -5.17
C ASP A 516 -11.23 5.72 -4.55
N PHE A 517 -10.67 5.90 -3.35
CA PHE A 517 -10.54 7.18 -2.66
C PHE A 517 -9.21 7.29 -1.92
N TYR A 518 -8.81 8.54 -1.61
CA TYR A 518 -7.66 8.86 -0.77
C TYR A 518 -8.02 9.94 0.25
N SER A 519 -7.18 10.06 1.30
CA SER A 519 -7.34 11.05 2.37
C SER A 519 -6.17 12.01 2.45
N SER A 520 -6.43 13.31 2.38
CA SER A 520 -5.42 14.38 2.54
C SER A 520 -5.62 15.12 3.87
N PRO A 521 -4.85 14.77 4.92
CA PRO A 521 -4.90 15.44 6.22
C PRO A 521 -4.07 16.74 6.22
N ASP A 522 -4.61 17.82 6.77
CA ASP A 522 -3.89 19.09 6.98
C ASP A 522 -4.37 19.81 8.27
N ASN A 523 -3.84 21.00 8.56
CA ASN A 523 -4.17 21.81 9.72
C ASN A 523 -4.39 23.28 9.31
N VAL A 524 -5.62 23.56 8.86
CA VAL A 524 -6.03 24.78 8.14
C VAL A 524 -6.25 25.99 9.06
N ALA A 525 -5.97 27.19 8.57
CA ALA A 525 -6.17 28.41 9.35
C ALA A 525 -7.66 28.64 9.70
N ASN A 526 -7.97 28.85 10.99
CA ASN A 526 -9.32 28.98 11.56
C ASN A 526 -10.18 27.70 11.62
N TYR A 527 -9.85 26.65 10.86
CA TYR A 527 -10.53 25.35 10.92
C TYR A 527 -9.79 24.34 11.82
N GLY A 528 -8.45 24.41 11.93
CA GLY A 528 -7.67 23.44 12.68
C GLY A 528 -7.50 22.13 11.90
N PRO A 529 -7.40 20.97 12.58
CA PRO A 529 -7.21 19.68 11.92
C PRO A 529 -8.40 19.36 11.01
N VAL A 530 -8.08 19.11 9.74
CA VAL A 530 -9.03 18.67 8.72
C VAL A 530 -8.47 17.48 7.97
N THR A 531 -9.36 16.71 7.33
CA THR A 531 -9.00 15.64 6.40
C THR A 531 -9.96 15.69 5.22
N ALA A 532 -9.45 16.04 4.03
CA ALA A 532 -10.19 15.96 2.79
C ALA A 532 -10.23 14.52 2.27
N LEU A 533 -11.39 14.08 1.78
CA LEU A 533 -11.59 12.77 1.15
C LEU A 533 -11.98 12.99 -0.32
N THR A 534 -11.18 12.44 -1.23
CA THR A 534 -11.28 12.63 -2.68
C THR A 534 -11.32 11.28 -3.37
N LEU A 535 -12.10 11.14 -4.44
CA LEU A 535 -12.12 9.92 -5.26
C LEU A 535 -10.93 9.92 -6.21
N LEU A 536 -10.44 8.74 -6.60
CA LEU A 536 -9.25 8.62 -7.44
C LEU A 536 -9.41 9.28 -8.83
N ASP A 537 -10.64 9.35 -9.34
CA ASP A 537 -11.01 9.93 -10.63
C ASP A 537 -11.51 11.41 -10.54
N GLU A 538 -11.47 12.07 -9.38
CA GLU A 538 -12.03 13.41 -9.15
C GLU A 538 -10.99 14.43 -8.61
N GLU A 539 -11.10 15.71 -9.01
CA GLU A 539 -10.15 16.78 -8.64
C GLU A 539 -10.53 17.56 -7.35
N GLU A 540 -11.83 17.61 -7.01
CA GLU A 540 -12.34 18.23 -5.77
C GLU A 540 -12.74 17.13 -4.75
N PRO A 541 -12.49 17.30 -3.44
CA PRO A 541 -12.91 16.35 -2.42
C PRO A 541 -14.43 16.32 -2.30
N PHE A 542 -15.02 15.13 -2.25
CA PHE A 542 -16.47 14.97 -2.04
C PHE A 542 -16.88 15.27 -0.58
N ILE A 543 -15.92 15.17 0.36
CA ILE A 543 -16.08 15.52 1.77
C ILE A 543 -14.78 16.14 2.31
N ILE A 544 -14.92 17.09 3.24
CA ILE A 544 -13.84 17.52 4.13
C ILE A 544 -14.32 17.33 5.57
N LEU A 545 -13.65 16.45 6.31
CA LEU A 545 -13.89 16.21 7.73
C LEU A 545 -13.09 17.23 8.55
N GLN A 546 -13.70 17.78 9.61
CA GLN A 546 -13.01 18.63 10.58
C GLN A 546 -13.05 17.95 11.94
N GLU A 547 -11.90 17.85 12.60
CA GLU A 547 -11.71 17.06 13.82
C GLU A 547 -11.58 17.96 15.05
N ASP A 548 -11.92 17.43 16.23
CA ASP A 548 -11.65 18.09 17.51
C ASP A 548 -10.28 17.73 18.09
N LYS A 549 -10.05 18.09 19.36
CA LYS A 549 -8.77 17.86 20.07
C LYS A 549 -8.61 16.43 20.58
N GLU A 550 -9.62 15.59 20.40
CA GLU A 550 -9.68 14.18 20.80
C GLU A 550 -9.82 13.27 19.55
N GLU A 551 -9.56 13.83 18.36
CA GLU A 551 -9.64 13.20 17.02
C GLU A 551 -11.05 12.75 16.59
N ASN A 552 -12.09 13.24 17.26
CA ASN A 552 -13.45 12.96 16.86
C ASN A 552 -13.87 13.88 15.71
N ILE A 553 -14.63 13.35 14.75
CA ILE A 553 -15.21 14.15 13.66
C ILE A 553 -16.23 15.10 14.28
N ALA A 554 -15.97 16.41 14.18
CA ALA A 554 -16.72 17.47 14.84
C ALA A 554 -17.64 18.24 13.89
N ASN A 555 -17.18 18.48 12.66
CA ASN A 555 -17.98 18.98 11.54
C ASN A 555 -17.65 18.17 10.27
N ILE A 556 -18.60 18.12 9.33
CA ILE A 556 -18.45 17.42 8.04
C ILE A 556 -18.92 18.37 6.95
N PHE A 557 -18.02 18.78 6.07
CA PHE A 557 -18.31 19.66 4.95
C PHE A 557 -18.49 18.82 3.68
N GLY A 558 -19.63 18.95 2.99
CA GLY A 558 -19.89 18.16 1.79
C GLY A 558 -21.37 18.06 1.43
N ALA A 559 -21.67 17.36 0.33
CA ALA A 559 -23.04 17.15 -0.13
C ALA A 559 -23.87 16.37 0.91
N SER A 560 -25.06 16.89 1.22
CA SER A 560 -25.96 16.39 2.28
C SER A 560 -25.41 16.41 3.72
N TRP A 561 -24.27 17.09 3.94
CA TRP A 561 -23.73 17.47 5.25
C TRP A 561 -23.73 19.00 5.40
N GLU A 562 -22.76 19.61 6.09
CA GLU A 562 -22.65 21.08 6.08
C GLU A 562 -22.16 21.55 4.70
N VAL A 563 -23.09 22.04 3.88
CA VAL A 563 -22.75 22.67 2.60
C VAL A 563 -22.20 24.07 2.88
N LEU A 564 -20.88 24.19 2.93
CA LEU A 564 -20.20 25.48 2.90
C LEU A 564 -20.60 26.26 1.62
N PRO A 565 -20.71 27.60 1.67
CA PRO A 565 -20.74 28.44 0.47
C PRO A 565 -19.56 28.09 -0.44
N LYS A 566 -19.74 27.98 -1.77
CA LYS A 566 -18.66 27.52 -2.66
C LYS A 566 -17.39 28.39 -2.53
N ASP A 567 -17.52 29.71 -2.36
CA ASP A 567 -16.41 30.63 -2.06
C ASP A 567 -15.60 30.28 -0.79
N LYS A 568 -16.20 29.58 0.18
CA LYS A 568 -15.53 29.05 1.37
C LYS A 568 -15.05 27.62 1.21
N PHE A 569 -15.75 26.79 0.44
CA PHE A 569 -15.31 25.43 0.14
C PHE A 569 -14.06 25.44 -0.74
N ASP A 570 -14.09 26.23 -1.82
CA ASP A 570 -12.96 26.46 -2.72
C ASP A 570 -11.77 27.06 -1.95
N ALA A 571 -12.00 28.00 -1.03
CA ALA A 571 -10.94 28.57 -0.21
C ALA A 571 -10.39 27.59 0.84
N LEU A 572 -11.22 26.72 1.42
CA LEU A 572 -10.80 25.66 2.34
C LEU A 572 -9.98 24.60 1.60
N TRP A 573 -10.40 24.20 0.40
CA TRP A 573 -9.66 23.28 -0.46
C TRP A 573 -8.34 23.90 -0.95
N ALA A 574 -8.35 25.18 -1.34
CA ALA A 574 -7.13 25.90 -1.72
C ALA A 574 -6.12 26.02 -0.57
N ASP A 575 -6.54 26.25 0.69
CA ASP A 575 -5.61 26.27 1.85
C ASP A 575 -5.01 24.87 2.12
N ILE A 576 -5.67 23.79 1.69
CA ILE A 576 -5.15 22.40 1.72
C ILE A 576 -4.20 22.11 0.53
N GLN A 577 -4.28 22.88 -0.56
CA GLN A 577 -3.56 22.63 -1.83
C GLN A 577 -2.40 23.58 -2.15
N VAL A 578 -2.46 24.85 -1.72
CA VAL A 578 -1.50 25.86 -2.17
C VAL A 578 -0.21 25.84 -1.35
N ARG A 579 0.91 25.57 -2.02
CA ARG A 579 2.27 25.56 -1.46
C ARG A 579 3.23 26.27 -2.44
N PRO A 580 4.36 26.84 -1.96
CA PRO A 580 5.33 27.55 -2.81
C PRO A 580 5.75 26.81 -4.08
N MET A 581 5.95 25.49 -4.00
CA MET A 581 6.31 24.60 -5.11
C MET A 581 5.28 24.62 -6.26
N MET A 582 3.99 24.62 -5.92
CA MET A 582 2.91 24.68 -6.92
C MET A 582 2.84 26.06 -7.56
N SER A 583 3.02 27.12 -6.78
CA SER A 583 3.06 28.49 -7.28
C SER A 583 4.26 28.77 -8.20
N GLN A 584 5.42 28.18 -7.90
CA GLN A 584 6.58 28.11 -8.80
C GLN A 584 6.23 27.39 -10.12
N LYS A 585 5.67 26.18 -10.03
CA LYS A 585 5.33 25.35 -11.21
C LYS A 585 4.30 26.04 -12.10
N PHE A 586 3.31 26.71 -11.51
CA PHE A 586 2.39 27.59 -12.22
C PHE A 586 3.14 28.66 -13.04
N PHE A 587 4.06 29.41 -12.42
CA PHE A 587 4.75 30.48 -13.13
C PHE A 587 5.68 29.99 -14.25
N VAL A 588 6.38 28.87 -14.08
CA VAL A 588 7.29 28.36 -15.12
C VAL A 588 6.56 27.60 -16.21
N VAL A 589 5.80 26.55 -15.85
CA VAL A 589 5.17 25.66 -16.84
C VAL A 589 3.93 26.32 -17.45
N TYR A 590 2.99 26.77 -16.62
CA TYR A 590 1.70 27.27 -17.09
C TYR A 590 1.72 28.75 -17.49
N TYR A 591 2.73 29.51 -17.10
CA TYR A 591 2.92 30.89 -17.54
C TYR A 591 4.13 31.08 -18.49
N LEU A 592 5.39 30.83 -18.11
CA LEU A 592 6.53 31.14 -19.01
C LEU A 592 6.53 30.28 -20.29
N LEU A 593 6.29 28.97 -20.16
CA LEU A 593 6.39 27.98 -21.24
C LEU A 593 5.11 27.78 -22.08
N SER A 594 3.99 28.42 -21.72
CA SER A 594 2.72 28.32 -22.46
C SER A 594 2.41 29.61 -23.24
N ASP A 595 1.75 29.50 -24.40
CA ASP A 595 1.11 30.62 -25.09
C ASP A 595 -0.33 30.87 -24.63
N GLU A 596 -0.98 29.89 -23.99
CA GLU A 596 -2.34 29.96 -23.42
C GLU A 596 -2.40 30.71 -22.07
N ARG A 597 -1.40 31.56 -21.77
CA ARG A 597 -1.21 32.25 -20.47
C ARG A 597 -2.43 32.95 -19.89
N ASN A 598 -3.27 33.54 -20.76
CA ASN A 598 -4.47 34.25 -20.34
C ASN A 598 -5.60 33.30 -19.92
N GLU A 599 -5.59 32.06 -20.39
CA GLU A 599 -6.46 30.96 -19.95
C GLU A 599 -5.92 30.42 -18.63
N ASN A 600 -4.64 30.03 -18.58
CA ASN A 600 -3.97 29.49 -17.39
C ASN A 600 -4.04 30.46 -16.19
N LEU A 601 -3.76 31.75 -16.38
CA LEU A 601 -3.86 32.78 -15.33
C LEU A 601 -5.32 33.11 -14.94
N LYS A 602 -6.30 32.83 -15.81
CA LYS A 602 -7.73 32.95 -15.51
C LYS A 602 -8.18 31.81 -14.59
N ASP A 603 -7.75 30.58 -14.92
CA ASP A 603 -8.27 29.35 -14.35
C ASP A 603 -7.46 28.82 -13.15
N ASN A 604 -6.23 29.30 -12.95
CA ASN A 604 -5.42 29.05 -11.75
C ASN A 604 -5.14 30.37 -10.96
N PRO A 605 -6.18 31.08 -10.47
CA PRO A 605 -6.03 32.38 -9.82
C PRO A 605 -5.30 32.33 -8.46
N GLU A 606 -5.31 31.20 -7.76
CA GLU A 606 -4.84 31.00 -6.39
C GLU A 606 -3.31 31.04 -6.24
N TYR A 607 -2.55 30.60 -7.24
CA TYR A 607 -1.08 30.57 -7.18
C TYR A 607 -0.39 31.95 -7.17
N VAL A 608 -1.14 33.03 -7.39
CA VAL A 608 -0.60 34.39 -7.53
C VAL A 608 -1.32 35.38 -6.63
N THR A 609 -0.57 36.30 -6.03
CA THR A 609 -1.19 37.45 -5.36
C THR A 609 -1.87 38.37 -6.38
N ASP A 610 -2.83 39.13 -5.88
CA ASP A 610 -3.62 40.10 -6.64
C ASP A 610 -2.72 41.19 -7.32
N ASN A 611 -1.49 41.38 -6.85
CA ASN A 611 -0.49 42.27 -7.48
C ASN A 611 0.27 41.57 -8.63
N VAL A 612 0.74 40.35 -8.41
CA VAL A 612 1.44 39.54 -9.43
C VAL A 612 0.49 39.21 -10.59
N LYS A 613 -0.78 38.87 -10.33
CA LYS A 613 -1.78 38.66 -11.40
C LYS A 613 -1.87 39.86 -12.35
N LYS A 614 -2.00 41.07 -11.80
CA LYS A 614 -2.01 42.34 -12.56
C LYS A 614 -0.66 42.67 -13.23
N MET A 615 0.42 41.94 -12.94
CA MET A 615 1.70 42.03 -13.64
C MET A 615 1.74 41.07 -14.82
N LEU A 616 1.39 39.80 -14.58
CA LEU A 616 1.30 38.73 -15.56
C LEU A 616 0.28 39.07 -16.67
N ASP A 617 -0.88 39.64 -16.34
CA ASP A 617 -1.86 40.16 -17.32
C ASP A 617 -1.21 41.06 -18.39
N LYS A 618 -0.23 41.90 -17.99
CA LYS A 618 0.45 42.86 -18.87
C LYS A 618 1.58 42.23 -19.68
N ASN A 619 2.20 41.19 -19.14
CA ASN A 619 3.33 40.49 -19.76
C ASN A 619 2.85 39.31 -20.65
N SER A 620 1.57 38.95 -20.60
CA SER A 620 0.95 37.81 -21.29
C SER A 620 1.28 37.70 -22.79
N SER A 621 1.52 38.82 -23.47
CA SER A 621 1.88 38.89 -24.90
C SER A 621 3.38 38.69 -25.21
N MET A 622 4.18 38.20 -24.26
CA MET A 622 5.57 37.79 -24.51
C MET A 622 5.65 36.53 -25.41
N PRO A 623 6.77 36.24 -26.09
CA PRO A 623 6.96 34.93 -26.73
C PRO A 623 6.95 33.79 -25.69
N ILE A 624 6.79 32.54 -26.12
CA ILE A 624 7.15 31.38 -25.28
C ILE A 624 8.63 31.51 -24.91
N ALA A 625 8.95 31.36 -23.63
CA ALA A 625 10.31 31.45 -23.13
C ALA A 625 10.95 30.05 -23.17
N GLU A 626 11.15 29.54 -24.40
CA GLU A 626 11.71 28.20 -24.69
C GLU A 626 13.01 27.93 -23.91
N GLU A 627 13.74 28.97 -23.51
CA GLU A 627 14.94 28.85 -22.69
C GLU A 627 14.73 28.22 -21.30
N PHE A 628 13.48 28.01 -20.85
CA PHE A 628 13.16 27.30 -19.59
C PHE A 628 12.72 25.84 -19.78
N GLU A 629 12.57 25.32 -21.01
CA GLU A 629 12.20 23.91 -21.26
C GLU A 629 13.22 22.89 -20.73
N SER A 630 14.44 23.34 -20.42
CA SER A 630 15.46 22.56 -19.74
C SER A 630 16.21 23.39 -18.69
N GLY A 631 15.51 24.37 -18.11
CA GLY A 631 16.03 25.20 -17.03
C GLY A 631 16.09 24.46 -15.68
N THR A 632 16.90 24.96 -14.76
CA THR A 632 17.01 24.47 -13.37
C THR A 632 16.41 25.46 -12.38
N TRP A 633 16.12 25.04 -11.15
CA TRP A 633 15.74 25.93 -10.05
C TRP A 633 16.54 25.68 -8.78
N GLN A 634 16.51 26.65 -7.86
CA GLN A 634 17.15 26.58 -6.55
C GLN A 634 16.25 27.22 -5.49
N ILE A 635 16.18 26.64 -4.29
CA ILE A 635 15.63 27.31 -3.11
C ILE A 635 16.66 28.31 -2.55
N SER A 636 16.18 29.38 -1.92
CA SER A 636 16.99 30.29 -1.11
C SER A 636 16.15 30.90 0.00
N GLN A 637 16.81 31.35 1.07
CA GLN A 637 16.18 32.06 2.20
C GLN A 637 16.96 33.34 2.56
N ASP A 638 16.30 34.32 3.17
CA ASP A 638 16.96 35.53 3.73
C ASP A 638 17.09 35.49 5.27
N GLU A 639 17.61 36.56 5.87
CA GLU A 639 17.83 36.66 7.33
C GLU A 639 16.56 36.64 8.20
N GLU A 640 15.36 36.66 7.59
CA GLU A 640 14.06 36.55 8.28
C GLU A 640 13.36 35.21 7.95
N ASP A 641 14.13 34.19 7.53
CA ASP A 641 13.71 32.85 7.09
C ASP A 641 12.70 32.86 5.91
N LYS A 642 12.54 33.99 5.19
CA LYS A 642 11.59 34.10 4.09
C LYS A 642 12.08 33.32 2.86
N LEU A 643 11.20 32.49 2.31
CA LEU A 643 11.48 31.60 1.17
C LEU A 643 11.46 32.33 -0.19
N TYR A 644 12.44 31.98 -1.02
CA TYR A 644 12.55 32.38 -2.43
C TYR A 644 12.86 31.15 -3.30
N THR A 645 12.44 31.20 -4.57
CA THR A 645 12.95 30.28 -5.62
C THR A 645 13.72 31.10 -6.67
N ILE A 646 14.91 30.65 -7.05
CA ILE A 646 15.67 31.17 -8.19
C ILE A 646 15.39 30.29 -9.40
N ILE A 647 15.08 30.93 -10.54
CA ILE A 647 14.73 30.26 -11.82
C ILE A 647 15.87 30.51 -12.82
N ASN A 648 16.47 29.43 -13.31
CA ASN A 648 17.58 29.44 -14.27
C ASN A 648 17.12 28.98 -15.65
N ASP A 649 17.81 29.43 -16.71
CA ASP A 649 17.58 28.96 -18.08
C ASP A 649 18.39 27.70 -18.43
N GLU A 650 18.24 27.21 -19.66
CA GLU A 650 19.01 26.11 -20.29
C GLU A 650 20.55 26.31 -20.31
N LYS A 651 21.04 27.52 -20.01
CA LYS A 651 22.47 27.84 -19.89
C LYS A 651 22.90 27.98 -18.43
N ASP A 652 22.02 27.62 -17.50
CA ASP A 652 22.20 27.68 -16.06
C ASP A 652 22.35 29.12 -15.50
N GLU A 653 22.01 30.15 -16.27
CA GLU A 653 22.05 31.56 -15.85
C GLU A 653 20.81 31.94 -15.02
N HIS A 654 20.98 32.65 -13.90
CA HIS A 654 19.87 33.12 -13.06
C HIS A 654 19.01 34.17 -13.79
N ARG A 655 17.74 33.86 -14.10
CA ARG A 655 16.82 34.74 -14.85
C ARG A 655 15.76 35.39 -13.97
N PHE A 656 15.21 34.66 -12.99
CA PHE A 656 14.22 35.20 -12.04
C PHE A 656 14.53 34.84 -10.58
N ILE A 657 13.99 35.66 -9.67
CA ILE A 657 13.77 35.30 -8.27
C ILE A 657 12.26 35.44 -7.99
N LEU A 658 11.67 34.40 -7.43
CA LEU A 658 10.29 34.34 -6.97
C LEU A 658 10.26 34.50 -5.45
N SER A 659 9.26 35.20 -4.90
CA SER A 659 8.99 35.18 -3.45
C SER A 659 7.52 34.94 -3.15
N TYR A 660 7.27 34.37 -1.98
CA TYR A 660 5.94 33.91 -1.58
C TYR A 660 5.37 34.72 -0.40
N ASP A 661 4.04 34.77 -0.33
CA ASP A 661 3.33 35.25 0.86
C ASP A 661 3.15 34.13 1.90
N ASP A 662 2.55 34.46 3.05
CA ASP A 662 2.29 33.53 4.16
C ASP A 662 1.41 32.32 3.77
N TYR A 663 0.82 32.33 2.57
CA TYR A 663 -0.04 31.28 2.01
C TYR A 663 0.63 30.55 0.83
N GLY A 664 1.94 30.75 0.61
CA GLY A 664 2.69 30.09 -0.45
C GLY A 664 2.39 30.57 -1.88
N ARG A 665 1.68 31.69 -2.04
CA ARG A 665 1.33 32.28 -3.36
C ARG A 665 2.42 33.22 -3.82
N LEU A 666 2.59 33.39 -5.13
CA LEU A 666 3.57 34.33 -5.67
C LEU A 666 3.22 35.79 -5.30
N GLU A 667 4.05 36.35 -4.43
CA GLU A 667 3.99 37.73 -3.95
C GLU A 667 4.79 38.67 -4.84
N HIS A 668 5.94 38.21 -5.33
CA HIS A 668 6.80 38.96 -6.25
C HIS A 668 7.48 38.08 -7.31
N VAL A 669 7.76 38.69 -8.47
CA VAL A 669 8.51 38.09 -9.58
C VAL A 669 9.59 39.07 -10.05
N TYR A 670 10.80 38.90 -9.53
CA TYR A 670 11.95 39.73 -9.86
C TYR A 670 12.71 39.17 -11.06
N GLY A 671 13.18 40.04 -11.98
CA GLY A 671 13.89 39.58 -13.18
C GLY A 671 14.18 40.69 -14.20
N GLU A 672 14.80 40.31 -15.32
CA GLU A 672 15.19 41.27 -16.36
C GLU A 672 13.96 41.81 -17.13
N ASN A 673 13.62 43.10 -16.92
CA ASN A 673 12.37 43.77 -17.32
C ASN A 673 11.13 43.44 -16.46
N TRP A 674 11.32 42.78 -15.32
CA TRP A 674 10.28 42.44 -14.35
C TRP A 674 10.41 43.32 -13.08
N GLU A 675 9.94 42.85 -11.91
CA GLU A 675 10.14 43.61 -10.67
C GLU A 675 11.63 43.75 -10.32
N LYS A 676 11.95 44.82 -9.59
CA LYS A 676 13.32 45.11 -9.16
C LYS A 676 13.49 44.82 -7.67
N ILE A 677 14.36 43.86 -7.39
CA ILE A 677 14.95 43.62 -6.08
C ILE A 677 16.16 44.54 -5.89
N ASP A 678 16.53 44.83 -4.64
CA ASP A 678 17.79 45.51 -4.32
C ASP A 678 18.99 44.59 -4.61
N GLU A 679 20.07 45.11 -5.20
CA GLU A 679 21.22 44.29 -5.63
C GLU A 679 21.97 43.65 -4.44
N VAL A 680 21.91 44.21 -3.22
CA VAL A 680 22.47 43.56 -2.02
C VAL A 680 21.60 42.37 -1.62
N LYS A 681 20.28 42.54 -1.55
CA LYS A 681 19.36 41.43 -1.21
C LYS A 681 19.35 40.33 -2.28
N LYS A 682 19.48 40.72 -3.55
CA LYS A 682 19.62 39.81 -4.70
C LYS A 682 20.91 38.98 -4.61
N GLN A 683 22.05 39.62 -4.32
CA GLN A 683 23.31 38.90 -4.14
C GLN A 683 23.23 37.97 -2.92
N GLN A 684 22.61 38.42 -1.81
CA GLN A 684 22.36 37.58 -0.64
C GLN A 684 21.51 36.34 -0.96
N ILE A 685 20.46 36.48 -1.77
CA ILE A 685 19.64 35.35 -2.24
C ILE A 685 20.44 34.40 -3.15
N TYR A 686 21.33 34.92 -4.01
CA TYR A 686 22.20 34.07 -4.82
C TYR A 686 23.32 33.40 -4.01
N ASP A 687 23.87 34.07 -2.99
CA ASP A 687 24.90 33.55 -2.09
C ASP A 687 24.33 32.48 -1.11
N ASN A 688 23.04 32.60 -0.76
CA ASN A 688 22.27 31.65 0.06
C ASN A 688 21.57 30.55 -0.77
N ALA A 689 21.79 30.50 -2.09
CA ALA A 689 21.11 29.56 -2.96
C ALA A 689 21.53 28.11 -2.69
N GLU A 690 20.54 27.23 -2.54
CA GLU A 690 20.73 25.79 -2.40
C GLU A 690 21.14 25.14 -3.73
N GLU A 691 21.27 23.82 -3.72
CA GLU A 691 21.69 23.02 -4.88
C GLU A 691 20.65 23.07 -6.01
N LYS A 692 21.12 22.97 -7.26
CA LYS A 692 20.27 23.06 -8.46
C LYS A 692 19.44 21.79 -8.63
N VAL A 693 18.13 21.97 -8.74
CA VAL A 693 17.16 20.92 -9.05
C VAL A 693 16.80 20.97 -10.54
N GLY A 694 16.54 19.79 -11.11
CA GLY A 694 16.25 19.60 -12.54
C GLY A 694 14.89 20.14 -13.01
N VAL A 695 14.57 19.80 -14.26
CA VAL A 695 13.48 20.37 -15.06
C VAL A 695 12.09 20.24 -14.41
N TYR A 696 11.25 21.26 -14.63
CA TYR A 696 9.98 21.58 -13.95
C TYR A 696 8.78 20.69 -14.26
#